data_AF-A0A1Y3XLU2-F1
#
_entry.id   AF-A0A1Y3XLU2-F1
#
_cell.length_a   1.000
_cell.length_b   1.000
_cell.length_c   1.000
_cell.angle_alpha   90.00
_cell.angle_beta   90.00
_cell.angle_gamma   90.00
#
_symmetry.space_group_name_H-M   'P 1'
#
loop_
_entity.id
_entity.type
_entity.pdbx_description
1 polymer ?
#
loop_
_entity_poly.entity_id
_entity_poly.type
_entity_poly.pdbx_seq_one_letter_code
_entity_poly.pdbx_strand_id
1 'polypeptide(L)'
;MIKRCIAALLTLVLCLAPTGALLLPARAEDRQPRDFANLVLFAYFRDEPDKDYFNAPSSQPGKSRAQALMELYDGEQGRSFRQYMNTISGGQFRVHNLFPQWDGKTLTACELPFTRQQAQSSSMDSSILTELVRQLPELQGQTLDYDGDGCIDNLSVVLLGKADNATGSPPSLYPHQNTLPAGLRYSGKEVADYNMLNTDRLLDSAQADGSGLICHEFLHTLGYPDLYARDGSVPVGTWDIMAFSSRYLSWPLAYLRSHFTGWCQLPKLTASAQSISVSAPGEAGNQAYVIRSKRNPYEVFVVEMRRQNAQQSEDTLDARIGGTGLIVYRVDTTVDSLSNYFGSTGVYVFRPQPGQSGYVEGSERATVGNAFLSAESGRTSIGSADPNAGLAQGALTFSDGTNSGIVISDVSSAQSGTMTFSVTIPEADPQVLWQDAQFPAHTGAALAQGPIRGQIMAAGYDLPYTGDQLQLYAFADPGWAPVTGEPLTQAGGFDRVTLTSLRDAPVVAWRASDGALYLSMLADGAWKSLGSLPDVDDYALTAQGGTLHLAYVTRGYAQAGYATITSSGLSRQGFCASGRMFGNPKAAVTGQGQVYLAFRDVTNNDDLLVYQVQDGGFSRLPSPGSASSYDLAAGSGGLLAALGGDAPVVKQLDGDSWKELARLDKAAHEPRLAFGADTAFLLAAPNGASAKDLRAYQLKDGALTPVGDRVDKGGDSASLTVFGDRLFTAYRMDGKAMVRFNGPDSADALLSLSVTPPALTSYRLGDSVSTQGLRVFANYLSGPKELAAGEYTLTGFDASQPGTRQATVTYQGMSASFSFTVFEAAAPTAQPTAEPTAVPTAEPTAVPTAEPTAVPTAEPTAVPTAKPTAVPSAKPTAVPTAKPTAVPTAKPTAVPTAKPTAVPTAKPTAVPSAKPTAVPSAKPTAVPSAKPTAVPAAQPTAAPAVQPTAAPAGPTSAPATPAPAATIPPSTAVIRPARPTAQPTAAPSASPSAAPTAVPTARPTEQPSPTPTPSNDSSADFSSGGVRRPKAALVLAGAAGACACGAIGLWFFFKRR
;
A
#
# COMPACT_ATOMS: atom_id res chain seq x y z
N MET A 1 -24.44 -47.18 49.02
CA MET A 1 -24.33 -47.73 47.65
C MET A 1 -24.35 -46.64 46.58
N ILE A 2 -25.39 -45.77 46.50
CA ILE A 2 -25.62 -44.78 45.42
C ILE A 2 -24.36 -44.12 44.81
N LYS A 3 -23.43 -43.57 45.60
CA LYS A 3 -22.19 -42.93 45.08
C LYS A 3 -21.29 -43.88 44.24
N ARG A 4 -21.29 -45.19 44.49
CA ARG A 4 -20.57 -46.18 43.65
C ARG A 4 -21.33 -46.51 42.36
N CYS A 5 -22.66 -46.50 42.39
CA CYS A 5 -23.50 -46.69 41.21
C CYS A 5 -23.35 -45.50 40.22
N ILE A 6 -23.33 -44.27 40.74
CA ILE A 6 -23.12 -43.05 39.92
C ILE A 6 -21.74 -43.06 39.27
N ALA A 7 -20.68 -43.44 40.02
CA ALA A 7 -19.34 -43.57 39.47
C ALA A 7 -19.30 -44.61 38.33
N ALA A 8 -19.85 -45.81 38.55
CA ALA A 8 -19.89 -46.85 37.52
C ALA A 8 -20.70 -46.46 36.28
N LEU A 9 -21.80 -45.72 36.44
CA LEU A 9 -22.61 -45.25 35.32
C LEU A 9 -21.84 -44.20 34.48
N LEU A 10 -21.10 -43.30 35.12
CA LEU A 10 -20.21 -42.35 34.45
C LEU A 10 -19.08 -43.06 33.69
N THR A 11 -18.47 -44.09 34.27
CA THR A 11 -17.45 -44.89 33.55
C THR A 11 -18.06 -45.61 32.34
N LEU A 12 -19.27 -46.18 32.47
CA LEU A 12 -19.92 -46.90 31.38
C LEU A 12 -20.34 -45.97 30.22
N VAL A 13 -20.77 -44.75 30.51
CA VAL A 13 -21.09 -43.72 29.50
C VAL A 13 -19.83 -43.22 28.77
N LEU A 14 -18.67 -43.16 29.44
CA LEU A 14 -17.38 -42.85 28.79
C LEU A 14 -16.83 -44.00 27.92
N CYS A 15 -17.33 -45.23 28.08
CA CYS A 15 -16.87 -46.40 27.32
C CYS A 15 -17.79 -46.78 26.13
N LEU A 16 -18.81 -45.99 25.82
CA LEU A 16 -19.77 -46.25 24.74
C LEU A 16 -19.97 -45.06 23.79
N ALA A 17 -19.02 -44.12 23.74
CA ALA A 17 -18.86 -43.27 22.56
C ALA A 17 -18.49 -44.16 21.36
N PRO A 18 -19.16 -44.05 20.20
CA PRO A 18 -18.88 -44.93 19.07
C PRO A 18 -17.44 -44.69 18.56
N THR A 19 -16.66 -45.76 18.42
CA THR A 19 -15.36 -45.75 17.74
C THR A 19 -15.53 -45.64 16.22
N GLY A 20 -16.27 -44.62 15.80
CA GLY A 20 -16.39 -44.14 14.43
C GLY A 20 -15.61 -42.85 14.33
N ALA A 21 -14.29 -42.96 14.18
CA ALA A 21 -13.47 -41.84 13.73
C ALA A 21 -13.86 -41.54 12.28
N LEU A 22 -14.92 -40.72 12.11
CA LEU A 22 -15.13 -39.98 10.88
C LEU A 22 -13.88 -39.11 10.68
N LEU A 23 -13.00 -39.57 9.79
CA LEU A 23 -11.89 -38.82 9.24
C LEU A 23 -12.50 -37.66 8.45
N LEU A 24 -12.93 -36.62 9.16
CA LEU A 24 -13.12 -35.30 8.58
C LEU A 24 -11.75 -34.89 8.02
N PRO A 25 -11.62 -34.65 6.70
CA PRO A 25 -10.36 -34.18 6.14
C PRO A 25 -9.97 -32.84 6.75
N ALA A 26 -8.73 -32.40 6.51
CA ALA A 26 -8.31 -31.05 6.83
C ALA A 26 -9.30 -30.01 6.28
N ARG A 27 -9.40 -28.83 6.93
CA ARG A 27 -10.21 -27.69 6.46
C ARG A 27 -9.59 -27.03 5.21
N ALA A 28 -9.66 -27.76 4.11
CA ALA A 28 -9.86 -27.17 2.79
C ALA A 28 -11.26 -26.53 2.74
N GLU A 29 -11.51 -25.64 1.79
CA GLU A 29 -12.85 -25.08 1.60
C GLU A 29 -13.83 -26.14 1.04
N ASP A 30 -15.14 -25.93 1.17
CA ASP A 30 -16.16 -26.79 0.52
C ASP A 30 -16.25 -26.54 -1.02
N ARG A 31 -15.09 -26.47 -1.68
CA ARG A 31 -14.95 -26.40 -3.14
C ARG A 31 -15.02 -27.80 -3.73
N GLN A 32 -15.72 -27.93 -4.86
CA GLN A 32 -15.64 -29.14 -5.67
C GLN A 32 -14.21 -29.29 -6.23
N PRO A 33 -13.70 -30.53 -6.38
CA PRO A 33 -12.41 -30.75 -7.04
C PRO A 33 -12.40 -30.15 -8.46
N ARG A 34 -11.35 -29.38 -8.78
CA ARG A 34 -11.08 -28.91 -10.14
C ARG A 34 -10.23 -29.96 -10.85
N ASP A 35 -10.81 -30.57 -11.87
CA ASP A 35 -10.07 -31.28 -12.91
C ASP A 35 -9.38 -30.26 -13.83
N PHE A 36 -8.19 -30.60 -14.35
CA PHE A 36 -7.33 -29.68 -15.10
C PHE A 36 -6.44 -30.49 -16.06
N ALA A 37 -6.33 -30.10 -17.33
CA ALA A 37 -5.49 -30.78 -18.31
C ALA A 37 -4.02 -30.35 -18.21
N ASN A 38 -3.12 -31.25 -18.59
CA ASN A 38 -1.72 -30.91 -18.86
C ASN A 38 -1.26 -31.62 -20.13
N LEU A 39 -1.11 -30.88 -21.23
CA LEU A 39 -0.64 -31.40 -22.50
C LEU A 39 0.90 -31.51 -22.49
N VAL A 40 1.44 -32.73 -22.46
CA VAL A 40 2.88 -32.96 -22.33
C VAL A 40 3.48 -33.40 -23.67
N LEU A 41 4.31 -32.53 -24.24
CA LEU A 41 4.96 -32.70 -25.54
C LEU A 41 6.47 -32.96 -25.38
N PHE A 42 7.06 -33.73 -26.30
CA PHE A 42 8.46 -34.14 -26.25
C PHE A 42 9.18 -33.83 -27.56
N ALA A 43 10.39 -33.27 -27.47
CA ALA A 43 11.12 -32.81 -28.65
C ALA A 43 12.63 -33.00 -28.55
N TYR A 44 13.28 -33.11 -29.71
CA TYR A 44 14.74 -33.05 -29.88
C TYR A 44 15.10 -32.14 -31.06
N PHE A 45 16.37 -31.75 -31.16
CA PHE A 45 16.84 -30.81 -32.18
C PHE A 45 17.35 -31.54 -33.43
N ARG A 46 17.33 -30.89 -34.60
CA ARG A 46 17.79 -31.50 -35.87
C ARG A 46 19.25 -31.99 -35.86
N ASP A 47 20.06 -31.43 -34.95
CA ASP A 47 21.47 -31.76 -34.74
C ASP A 47 21.70 -32.79 -33.62
N GLU A 48 20.63 -33.40 -33.09
CA GLU A 48 20.72 -34.45 -32.09
C GLU A 48 21.31 -35.75 -32.68
N PRO A 49 22.41 -36.29 -32.11
CA PRO A 49 22.98 -37.57 -32.56
C PRO A 49 22.20 -38.79 -32.05
N ASP A 50 21.57 -38.71 -30.88
CA ASP A 50 20.80 -39.81 -30.27
C ASP A 50 19.28 -39.56 -30.42
N LYS A 51 18.76 -39.80 -31.63
CA LYS A 51 17.32 -39.63 -31.93
C LYS A 51 16.42 -40.66 -31.23
N ASP A 52 17.00 -41.78 -30.76
CA ASP A 52 16.30 -42.81 -29.98
C ASP A 52 16.42 -42.60 -28.45
N TYR A 53 17.05 -41.51 -27.99
CA TYR A 53 17.32 -41.18 -26.58
C TYR A 53 16.16 -41.53 -25.62
N PHE A 54 14.93 -41.18 -26.00
CA PHE A 54 13.75 -41.39 -25.16
C PHE A 54 13.36 -42.88 -25.05
N ASN A 55 13.57 -43.66 -26.10
CA ASN A 55 13.26 -45.10 -26.12
C ASN A 55 14.41 -45.96 -25.59
N ALA A 56 15.64 -45.42 -25.55
CA ALA A 56 16.81 -46.06 -24.96
C ALA A 56 16.65 -46.32 -23.43
N PRO A 57 17.43 -47.25 -22.85
CA PRO A 57 17.36 -47.57 -21.42
C PRO A 57 17.62 -46.36 -20.51
N SER A 58 16.87 -46.29 -19.42
CA SER A 58 17.09 -45.33 -18.33
C SER A 58 18.08 -45.88 -17.29
N SER A 59 18.41 -45.06 -16.30
CA SER A 59 19.11 -45.49 -15.08
C SER A 59 18.26 -46.40 -14.17
N GLN A 60 16.95 -46.51 -14.39
CA GLN A 60 16.07 -47.44 -13.67
C GLN A 60 16.12 -48.84 -14.34
N PRO A 61 16.41 -49.93 -13.58
CA PRO A 61 16.48 -51.27 -14.14
C PRO A 61 15.22 -51.69 -14.90
N GLY A 62 15.39 -52.08 -16.17
CA GLY A 62 14.32 -52.60 -17.02
C GLY A 62 13.37 -51.58 -17.64
N LYS A 63 13.61 -50.27 -17.50
CA LYS A 63 12.76 -49.20 -18.05
C LYS A 63 13.47 -48.33 -19.09
N SER A 64 12.76 -47.91 -20.13
CA SER A 64 13.23 -46.85 -21.04
C SER A 64 13.17 -45.47 -20.37
N ARG A 65 13.86 -44.47 -20.94
CA ARG A 65 13.76 -43.08 -20.46
C ARG A 65 12.34 -42.54 -20.56
N ALA A 66 11.59 -42.89 -21.60
CA ALA A 66 10.18 -42.55 -21.76
C ALA A 66 9.34 -43.11 -20.62
N GLN A 67 9.49 -44.40 -20.25
CA GLN A 67 8.78 -44.97 -19.09
C GLN A 67 9.13 -44.25 -17.78
N ALA A 68 10.41 -43.90 -17.58
CA ALA A 68 10.83 -43.12 -16.42
C ALA A 68 10.19 -41.70 -16.40
N LEU A 69 10.07 -41.04 -17.56
CA LEU A 69 9.37 -39.75 -17.68
C LEU A 69 7.87 -39.87 -17.37
N MET A 70 7.19 -40.91 -17.90
CA MET A 70 5.76 -41.13 -17.62
C MET A 70 5.51 -41.37 -16.12
N GLU A 71 6.43 -42.04 -15.41
CA GLU A 71 6.35 -42.20 -13.96
C GLU A 71 6.55 -40.89 -13.17
N LEU A 72 7.34 -39.94 -13.67
CA LEU A 72 7.46 -38.61 -13.05
C LEU A 72 6.13 -37.83 -13.11
N TYR A 73 5.33 -38.02 -14.16
CA TYR A 73 4.02 -37.39 -14.31
C TYR A 73 2.90 -38.15 -13.60
N ASP A 74 2.73 -39.44 -13.96
CA ASP A 74 1.54 -40.25 -13.70
C ASP A 74 1.81 -41.54 -12.89
N GLY A 75 3.00 -41.67 -12.31
CA GLY A 75 3.37 -42.78 -11.44
C GLY A 75 2.50 -42.92 -10.18
N GLU A 76 2.53 -44.10 -9.56
CA GLU A 76 1.78 -44.38 -8.33
C GLU A 76 2.50 -43.86 -7.06
N GLN A 77 3.78 -43.50 -7.17
CA GLN A 77 4.58 -42.97 -6.06
C GLN A 77 4.08 -41.58 -5.64
N GLY A 78 4.14 -41.27 -4.33
CA GLY A 78 3.72 -39.96 -3.79
C GLY A 78 4.49 -38.75 -4.36
N ARG A 79 5.64 -38.98 -5.00
CA ARG A 79 6.42 -37.97 -5.71
C ARG A 79 5.98 -37.67 -7.14
N SER A 80 5.13 -38.49 -7.77
CA SER A 80 4.71 -38.21 -9.15
C SER A 80 3.89 -36.92 -9.16
N PHE A 81 4.01 -36.12 -10.23
CA PHE A 81 3.38 -34.81 -10.33
C PHE A 81 1.85 -34.88 -10.07
N ARG A 82 1.15 -35.87 -10.64
CA ARG A 82 -0.28 -36.09 -10.36
C ARG A 82 -0.55 -36.35 -8.88
N GLN A 83 0.23 -37.20 -8.21
CA GLN A 83 0.05 -37.50 -6.78
C GLN A 83 0.43 -36.32 -5.89
N TYR A 84 1.49 -35.58 -6.24
CA TYR A 84 1.90 -34.36 -5.54
C TYR A 84 0.79 -33.31 -5.58
N MET A 85 0.29 -32.95 -6.77
CA MET A 85 -0.74 -31.93 -6.94
C MET A 85 -2.06 -32.32 -6.23
N ASN A 86 -2.45 -33.59 -6.28
CA ASN A 86 -3.58 -34.12 -5.53
C ASN A 86 -3.35 -34.05 -4.00
N THR A 87 -2.12 -34.32 -3.54
CA THR A 87 -1.76 -34.28 -2.11
C THR A 87 -1.73 -32.85 -1.55
N ILE A 88 -1.04 -31.92 -2.22
CA ILE A 88 -0.88 -30.54 -1.71
C ILE A 88 -2.20 -29.74 -1.71
N SER A 89 -3.14 -30.14 -2.58
CA SER A 89 -4.50 -29.61 -2.67
C SER A 89 -5.53 -30.32 -1.77
N GLY A 90 -5.14 -31.37 -1.03
CA GLY A 90 -6.08 -32.16 -0.22
C GLY A 90 -7.17 -32.87 -1.04
N GLY A 91 -6.87 -33.21 -2.30
CA GLY A 91 -7.82 -33.82 -3.25
C GLY A 91 -8.68 -32.82 -4.03
N GLN A 92 -8.46 -31.51 -3.88
CA GLN A 92 -9.22 -30.47 -4.57
C GLN A 92 -8.73 -30.16 -6.00
N PHE A 93 -7.56 -30.66 -6.40
CA PHE A 93 -6.99 -30.39 -7.71
C PHE A 93 -6.45 -31.68 -8.35
N ARG A 94 -6.89 -31.96 -9.58
CA ARG A 94 -6.62 -33.21 -10.30
C ARG A 94 -6.08 -32.89 -11.68
N VAL A 95 -4.84 -33.27 -11.92
CA VAL A 95 -4.20 -33.05 -13.23
C VAL A 95 -4.33 -34.30 -14.11
N HIS A 96 -4.85 -34.11 -15.32
CA HIS A 96 -4.98 -35.12 -16.36
C HIS A 96 -3.85 -34.90 -17.38
N ASN A 97 -2.77 -35.69 -17.26
CA ASN A 97 -1.64 -35.58 -18.18
C ASN A 97 -1.97 -36.25 -19.52
N LEU A 98 -1.69 -35.56 -20.62
CA LEU A 98 -2.01 -35.99 -21.98
C LEU A 98 -0.72 -36.10 -22.81
N PHE A 99 -0.39 -37.31 -23.24
CA PHE A 99 0.85 -37.63 -23.95
C PHE A 99 0.55 -38.06 -25.42
N PRO A 100 0.31 -37.11 -26.36
CA PRO A 100 -0.05 -37.45 -27.75
C PRO A 100 1.02 -38.26 -28.51
N GLN A 101 2.23 -38.33 -27.96
CA GLN A 101 3.41 -38.96 -28.55
C GLN A 101 3.76 -40.33 -27.96
N TRP A 102 2.94 -40.87 -27.05
CA TRP A 102 3.19 -42.11 -26.31
C TRP A 102 2.13 -43.17 -26.62
N ASP A 103 2.55 -44.32 -27.16
CA ASP A 103 1.64 -45.43 -27.52
C ASP A 103 1.38 -46.43 -26.35
N GLY A 104 1.96 -46.18 -25.17
CA GLY A 104 2.02 -47.10 -24.04
C GLY A 104 3.33 -47.89 -23.91
N LYS A 105 4.21 -47.84 -24.91
CA LYS A 105 5.48 -48.57 -24.99
C LYS A 105 6.62 -47.77 -25.64
N THR A 106 6.30 -46.94 -26.63
CA THR A 106 7.22 -46.20 -27.51
C THR A 106 6.86 -44.72 -27.49
N LEU A 107 7.87 -43.85 -27.41
CA LEU A 107 7.72 -42.40 -27.53
C LEU A 107 8.19 -41.93 -28.91
N THR A 108 7.32 -41.24 -29.64
CA THR A 108 7.65 -40.58 -30.92
C THR A 108 7.86 -39.09 -30.68
N ALA A 109 9.05 -38.74 -30.19
CA ALA A 109 9.44 -37.34 -29.99
C ALA A 109 9.53 -36.58 -31.33
N CYS A 110 9.22 -35.28 -31.31
CA CYS A 110 9.25 -34.42 -32.50
C CYS A 110 10.66 -33.91 -32.79
N GLU A 111 11.06 -33.91 -34.07
CA GLU A 111 12.31 -33.30 -34.52
C GLU A 111 12.09 -31.82 -34.83
N LEU A 112 12.73 -30.93 -34.07
CA LEU A 112 12.66 -29.49 -34.26
C LEU A 112 13.64 -29.03 -35.36
N PRO A 113 13.24 -28.12 -36.27
CA PRO A 113 14.10 -27.60 -37.34
C PRO A 113 15.17 -26.61 -36.84
N PHE A 114 15.31 -26.44 -35.53
CA PHE A 114 16.30 -25.59 -34.85
C PHE A 114 17.45 -26.45 -34.33
N THR A 115 18.64 -25.87 -34.10
CA THR A 115 19.73 -26.58 -33.42
C THR A 115 19.67 -26.40 -31.91
N ARG A 116 20.23 -27.36 -31.15
CA ARG A 116 20.36 -27.27 -29.69
C ARG A 116 21.03 -25.95 -29.28
N GLN A 117 22.10 -25.55 -29.98
CA GLN A 117 22.84 -24.32 -29.70
C GLN A 117 21.97 -23.05 -29.78
N GLN A 118 20.98 -22.98 -30.68
CA GLN A 118 20.06 -21.83 -30.77
C GLN A 118 19.16 -21.76 -29.54
N ALA A 119 18.60 -22.91 -29.12
CA ALA A 119 17.76 -23.04 -27.93
C ALA A 119 18.52 -22.92 -26.59
N GLN A 120 19.86 -23.04 -26.61
CA GLN A 120 20.74 -22.74 -25.46
C GLN A 120 21.13 -21.25 -25.37
N SER A 121 21.11 -20.51 -26.48
CA SER A 121 21.58 -19.12 -26.55
C SER A 121 20.47 -18.07 -26.61
N SER A 122 19.22 -18.49 -26.85
CA SER A 122 18.04 -17.62 -26.89
C SER A 122 16.76 -18.36 -26.51
N SER A 123 15.74 -17.60 -26.08
CA SER A 123 14.35 -18.05 -26.08
C SER A 123 13.87 -18.16 -27.53
N MET A 124 13.23 -19.29 -27.85
CA MET A 124 12.65 -19.62 -29.16
C MET A 124 11.24 -20.19 -28.99
N ASP A 125 10.64 -20.02 -27.81
CA ASP A 125 9.60 -20.89 -27.27
C ASP A 125 8.34 -20.86 -28.14
N SER A 126 7.94 -19.67 -28.59
CA SER A 126 6.85 -19.49 -29.57
C SER A 126 7.09 -20.23 -30.89
N SER A 127 8.33 -20.27 -31.39
CA SER A 127 8.70 -21.01 -32.60
C SER A 127 8.71 -22.53 -32.38
N ILE A 128 9.14 -22.97 -31.19
CA ILE A 128 9.12 -24.39 -30.79
C ILE A 128 7.68 -24.87 -30.64
N LEU A 129 6.85 -24.15 -29.86
CA LEU A 129 5.44 -24.48 -29.63
C LEU A 129 4.64 -24.48 -30.93
N THR A 130 4.84 -23.49 -31.81
CA THR A 130 4.21 -23.46 -33.14
C THR A 130 4.55 -24.69 -33.96
N GLU A 131 5.82 -25.11 -33.96
CA GLU A 131 6.26 -26.28 -34.74
C GLU A 131 5.75 -27.60 -34.15
N LEU A 132 5.75 -27.77 -32.83
CA LEU A 132 5.19 -28.96 -32.16
C LEU A 132 3.71 -29.11 -32.45
N VAL A 133 2.93 -28.03 -32.27
CA VAL A 133 1.50 -27.97 -32.60
C VAL A 133 1.22 -28.26 -34.09
N ARG A 134 2.16 -27.91 -34.98
CA ARG A 134 2.08 -28.17 -36.43
C ARG A 134 2.47 -29.61 -36.82
N GLN A 135 3.26 -30.31 -36.01
CA GLN A 135 3.65 -31.70 -36.27
C GLN A 135 2.66 -32.74 -35.73
N LEU A 136 1.88 -32.39 -34.70
CA LEU A 136 0.98 -33.33 -34.02
C LEU A 136 -0.44 -33.34 -34.62
N PRO A 137 -1.11 -34.51 -34.68
CA PRO A 137 -2.52 -34.58 -35.04
C PRO A 137 -3.42 -33.98 -33.95
N GLU A 138 -4.64 -33.59 -34.30
CA GLU A 138 -5.63 -33.11 -33.32
C GLU A 138 -6.06 -34.23 -32.35
N LEU A 139 -6.19 -33.90 -31.07
CA LEU A 139 -6.67 -34.81 -30.03
C LEU A 139 -8.20 -34.91 -30.08
N GLN A 140 -8.70 -36.00 -30.65
CA GLN A 140 -10.14 -36.30 -30.63
C GLN A 140 -10.56 -36.96 -29.31
N GLY A 141 -11.63 -36.45 -28.70
CA GLY A 141 -12.25 -37.04 -27.50
C GLY A 141 -11.55 -36.76 -26.17
N GLN A 142 -10.44 -36.02 -26.15
CA GLN A 142 -9.76 -35.58 -24.92
C GLN A 142 -10.21 -34.17 -24.52
N THR A 143 -10.27 -33.90 -23.21
CA THR A 143 -10.53 -32.55 -22.68
C THR A 143 -9.20 -31.85 -22.45
N LEU A 144 -9.01 -30.69 -23.08
CA LEU A 144 -7.83 -29.82 -22.93
C LEU A 144 -8.11 -28.55 -22.11
N ASP A 145 -9.38 -28.30 -21.81
CA ASP A 145 -9.94 -27.08 -21.25
C ASP A 145 -11.07 -27.51 -20.30
N TYR A 146 -10.79 -27.54 -19.00
CA TYR A 146 -11.73 -28.03 -17.99
C TYR A 146 -12.55 -26.91 -17.32
N ASP A 147 -12.10 -25.65 -17.36
CA ASP A 147 -12.85 -24.52 -16.79
C ASP A 147 -13.69 -23.73 -17.82
N GLY A 148 -13.42 -23.90 -19.11
CA GLY A 148 -14.20 -23.38 -20.23
C GLY A 148 -13.79 -22.00 -20.75
N ASP A 149 -12.61 -21.48 -20.40
CA ASP A 149 -12.17 -20.15 -20.84
C ASP A 149 -11.80 -20.07 -22.34
N GLY A 150 -11.50 -21.21 -22.97
CA GLY A 150 -11.15 -21.35 -24.40
C GLY A 150 -9.68 -21.67 -24.67
N CYS A 151 -8.81 -21.61 -23.67
CA CYS A 151 -7.41 -21.99 -23.71
C CYS A 151 -7.20 -23.49 -23.49
N ILE A 152 -5.96 -23.96 -23.54
CA ILE A 152 -5.52 -25.23 -22.95
C ILE A 152 -5.10 -24.93 -21.52
N ASP A 153 -5.61 -25.70 -20.55
CA ASP A 153 -5.38 -25.50 -19.11
C ASP A 153 -3.87 -25.34 -18.77
N ASN A 154 -3.02 -26.20 -19.34
CA ASN A 154 -1.55 -26.03 -19.35
C ASN A 154 -0.88 -26.87 -20.45
N LEU A 155 0.27 -26.42 -20.97
CA LEU A 155 1.10 -27.17 -21.91
C LEU A 155 2.56 -27.29 -21.41
N SER A 156 3.02 -28.51 -21.10
CA SER A 156 4.42 -28.81 -20.78
C SER A 156 5.20 -29.26 -22.02
N VAL A 157 6.40 -28.71 -22.25
CA VAL A 157 7.34 -29.17 -23.29
C VAL A 157 8.60 -29.73 -22.65
N VAL A 158 8.95 -30.98 -22.96
CA VAL A 158 10.20 -31.63 -22.54
C VAL A 158 11.18 -31.64 -23.71
N LEU A 159 12.21 -30.80 -23.65
CA LEU A 159 13.29 -30.71 -24.62
C LEU A 159 14.46 -31.61 -24.26
N LEU A 160 14.95 -32.40 -25.22
CA LEU A 160 16.19 -33.16 -25.08
C LEU A 160 17.41 -32.23 -25.01
N GLY A 161 18.08 -32.23 -23.85
CA GLY A 161 19.34 -31.52 -23.65
C GLY A 161 19.43 -30.84 -22.29
N LYS A 162 20.29 -29.81 -22.25
CA LYS A 162 20.69 -29.08 -21.05
C LYS A 162 20.85 -27.58 -21.35
N ALA A 163 20.46 -26.73 -20.41
CA ALA A 163 20.88 -25.33 -20.40
C ALA A 163 22.34 -25.20 -19.96
N ASP A 164 23.15 -24.56 -20.80
CA ASP A 164 24.40 -23.95 -20.35
C ASP A 164 24.11 -22.55 -19.77
N ASN A 165 25.03 -22.01 -18.96
CA ASN A 165 24.84 -20.76 -18.22
C ASN A 165 24.78 -19.53 -19.16
N ALA A 166 23.59 -19.19 -19.65
CA ALA A 166 23.35 -18.01 -20.48
C ALA A 166 23.30 -16.70 -19.67
N THR A 167 23.76 -15.61 -20.27
CA THR A 167 23.72 -14.25 -19.69
C THR A 167 22.69 -13.39 -20.44
N GLY A 168 21.44 -13.39 -20.01
CA GLY A 168 20.35 -12.64 -20.65
C GLY A 168 18.98 -13.05 -20.11
N SER A 169 17.96 -12.97 -20.96
CA SER A 169 16.70 -13.71 -20.76
C SER A 169 16.96 -15.23 -20.69
N PRO A 170 16.14 -16.02 -19.97
CA PRO A 170 16.29 -17.47 -19.97
C PRO A 170 16.18 -18.01 -21.42
N PRO A 171 17.13 -18.86 -21.85
CA PRO A 171 17.05 -19.52 -23.14
C PRO A 171 16.05 -20.70 -23.07
N SER A 172 15.55 -21.15 -24.23
CA SER A 172 14.48 -22.17 -24.32
C SER A 172 14.76 -23.46 -23.55
N LEU A 173 16.04 -23.85 -23.40
CA LEU A 173 16.48 -25.03 -22.66
C LEU A 173 16.63 -24.80 -21.15
N TYR A 174 16.57 -23.58 -20.65
CA TYR A 174 16.53 -23.28 -19.22
C TYR A 174 15.07 -23.45 -18.74
N PRO A 175 14.80 -24.26 -17.70
CA PRO A 175 13.42 -24.49 -17.26
C PRO A 175 12.75 -23.19 -16.83
N HIS A 176 11.50 -22.99 -17.26
CA HIS A 176 10.69 -21.82 -16.92
C HIS A 176 9.20 -22.06 -17.23
N GLN A 177 8.33 -21.33 -16.55
CA GLN A 177 6.95 -21.06 -16.97
C GLN A 177 6.85 -19.70 -17.66
N ASN A 178 5.97 -19.57 -18.65
CA ASN A 178 5.65 -18.30 -19.31
C ASN A 178 4.28 -18.39 -20.03
N THR A 179 3.75 -17.24 -20.46
CA THR A 179 2.50 -17.13 -21.24
C THR A 179 2.80 -16.73 -22.69
N LEU A 180 2.16 -17.37 -23.67
CA LEU A 180 2.23 -16.94 -25.07
C LEU A 180 1.32 -15.74 -25.37
N PRO A 181 1.71 -14.87 -26.31
CA PRO A 181 0.76 -13.96 -26.95
C PRO A 181 -0.33 -14.73 -27.70
N ALA A 182 -1.56 -14.23 -27.63
CA ALA A 182 -2.75 -14.84 -28.24
C ALA A 182 -2.57 -15.14 -29.75
N GLY A 183 -3.07 -16.30 -30.19
CA GLY A 183 -3.13 -16.70 -31.60
C GLY A 183 -2.73 -18.15 -31.91
N LEU A 184 -1.86 -18.79 -31.12
CA LEU A 184 -1.51 -20.20 -31.33
C LEU A 184 -2.65 -21.11 -30.85
N ARG A 185 -3.08 -22.07 -31.67
CA ARG A 185 -4.17 -23.00 -31.33
C ARG A 185 -3.82 -24.45 -31.66
N TYR A 186 -4.26 -25.37 -30.79
CA TYR A 186 -4.16 -26.81 -30.99
C TYR A 186 -5.49 -27.48 -30.63
N SER A 187 -5.97 -28.40 -31.46
CA SER A 187 -7.26 -29.12 -31.27
C SER A 187 -8.43 -28.16 -30.94
N GLY A 188 -8.47 -26.99 -31.61
CA GLY A 188 -9.46 -25.93 -31.42
C GLY A 188 -9.24 -24.99 -30.22
N LYS A 189 -8.42 -25.35 -29.23
CA LYS A 189 -8.12 -24.55 -28.02
C LYS A 189 -6.89 -23.67 -28.19
N GLU A 190 -6.79 -22.59 -27.41
CA GLU A 190 -5.69 -21.61 -27.47
C GLU A 190 -4.53 -21.99 -26.55
N VAL A 191 -3.28 -21.85 -27.00
CA VAL A 191 -2.11 -22.07 -26.13
C VAL A 191 -1.80 -20.77 -25.39
N ALA A 192 -2.22 -20.67 -24.14
CA ALA A 192 -1.92 -19.55 -23.25
C ALA A 192 -0.64 -19.83 -22.44
N ASP A 193 -0.75 -20.53 -21.33
CA ASP A 193 0.38 -20.81 -20.44
C ASP A 193 1.11 -22.10 -20.77
N TYR A 194 2.44 -22.08 -20.64
CA TYR A 194 3.30 -23.21 -20.92
C TYR A 194 4.48 -23.33 -19.94
N ASN A 195 4.98 -24.56 -19.77
CA ASN A 195 6.23 -24.85 -19.06
C ASN A 195 7.26 -25.41 -20.04
N MET A 196 8.45 -24.83 -20.10
CA MET A 196 9.61 -25.40 -20.78
C MET A 196 10.44 -26.20 -19.78
N LEU A 197 10.77 -27.44 -20.12
CA LEU A 197 11.50 -28.40 -19.29
C LEU A 197 12.63 -29.04 -20.12
N ASN A 198 13.67 -29.55 -19.45
CA ASN A 198 14.78 -30.25 -20.11
C ASN A 198 15.08 -31.62 -19.50
N THR A 199 15.67 -32.52 -20.30
CA THR A 199 15.95 -33.89 -19.85
C THR A 199 17.09 -33.99 -18.84
N ASP A 200 18.06 -33.07 -18.83
CA ASP A 200 19.15 -33.04 -17.84
C ASP A 200 18.60 -32.88 -16.41
N ARG A 201 17.69 -31.92 -16.19
CA ARG A 201 17.11 -31.63 -14.87
C ARG A 201 15.99 -32.61 -14.48
N LEU A 202 15.41 -33.34 -15.44
CA LEU A 202 14.41 -34.38 -15.19
C LEU A 202 15.02 -35.77 -14.94
N LEU A 203 16.05 -36.19 -15.70
CA LEU A 203 16.60 -37.55 -15.67
C LEU A 203 18.13 -37.63 -15.62
N ASP A 204 18.85 -36.96 -16.54
CA ASP A 204 20.25 -37.33 -16.82
C ASP A 204 21.27 -36.80 -15.80
N SER A 205 20.96 -35.66 -15.15
CA SER A 205 21.85 -35.07 -14.15
C SER A 205 21.89 -35.91 -12.86
N ALA A 206 23.09 -36.08 -12.29
CA ALA A 206 23.26 -36.62 -10.94
C ALA A 206 22.44 -35.81 -9.89
N GLN A 207 22.19 -34.52 -10.17
CA GLN A 207 21.37 -33.61 -9.38
C GLN A 207 20.05 -33.24 -10.10
N ALA A 208 19.48 -34.17 -10.89
CA ALA A 208 18.14 -34.02 -11.44
C ALA A 208 17.09 -33.89 -10.32
N ASP A 209 16.12 -33.00 -10.51
CA ASP A 209 14.99 -32.79 -9.59
C ASP A 209 13.81 -33.71 -9.93
N GLY A 210 13.78 -34.28 -11.14
CA GLY A 210 12.69 -35.13 -11.60
C GLY A 210 11.35 -34.40 -11.54
N SER A 211 10.36 -35.02 -10.90
CA SER A 211 9.04 -34.44 -10.71
C SER A 211 9.04 -33.16 -9.87
N GLY A 212 10.08 -32.90 -9.06
CA GLY A 212 10.22 -31.63 -8.33
C GLY A 212 10.27 -30.42 -9.26
N LEU A 213 10.95 -30.54 -10.42
CA LEU A 213 10.95 -29.48 -11.43
C LEU A 213 9.58 -29.30 -12.07
N ILE A 214 8.92 -30.41 -12.46
CA ILE A 214 7.59 -30.38 -13.06
C ILE A 214 6.60 -29.66 -12.13
N CYS A 215 6.66 -29.97 -10.83
CA CYS A 215 5.82 -29.34 -9.81
C CYS A 215 6.15 -27.86 -9.59
N HIS A 216 7.44 -27.48 -9.61
CA HIS A 216 7.88 -26.08 -9.47
C HIS A 216 7.37 -25.21 -10.64
N GLU A 217 7.67 -25.61 -11.89
CA GLU A 217 7.23 -24.84 -13.06
C GLU A 217 5.71 -24.77 -13.18
N PHE A 218 5.01 -25.88 -12.90
CA PHE A 218 3.54 -25.91 -12.96
C PHE A 218 2.87 -25.07 -11.85
N LEU A 219 3.51 -24.90 -10.68
CA LEU A 219 2.98 -24.01 -9.64
C LEU A 219 3.03 -22.53 -10.07
N HIS A 220 3.96 -22.12 -10.95
CA HIS A 220 3.92 -20.81 -11.59
C HIS A 220 2.68 -20.63 -12.50
N THR A 221 2.23 -21.68 -13.20
CA THR A 221 0.94 -21.64 -13.94
C THR A 221 -0.25 -21.39 -13.00
N LEU A 222 -0.15 -21.83 -11.74
CA LEU A 222 -1.12 -21.52 -10.68
C LEU A 222 -0.83 -20.21 -9.93
N GLY A 223 0.04 -19.35 -10.46
CA GLY A 223 0.36 -18.02 -9.94
C GLY A 223 1.36 -17.97 -8.78
N TYR A 224 2.01 -19.08 -8.41
CA TYR A 224 2.99 -19.08 -7.32
C TYR A 224 4.29 -18.36 -7.75
N PRO A 225 4.91 -17.56 -6.86
CA PRO A 225 6.14 -16.84 -7.17
C PRO A 225 7.40 -17.62 -6.82
N ASP A 226 8.53 -17.24 -7.43
CA ASP A 226 9.86 -17.60 -6.94
C ASP A 226 10.10 -17.07 -5.51
N LEU A 227 10.51 -17.97 -4.61
CA LEU A 227 10.85 -17.67 -3.22
C LEU A 227 12.37 -17.73 -2.91
N TYR A 228 13.20 -18.04 -3.91
CA TYR A 228 14.65 -17.81 -3.86
C TYR A 228 14.99 -16.40 -4.37
N ALA A 229 16.14 -15.86 -3.95
CA ALA A 229 16.56 -14.51 -4.30
C ALA A 229 17.71 -14.49 -5.31
N ARG A 230 17.66 -13.56 -6.26
CA ARG A 230 18.64 -13.44 -7.36
C ARG A 230 20.02 -12.95 -6.90
N ASP A 231 20.12 -12.40 -5.69
CA ASP A 231 21.38 -11.99 -5.05
C ASP A 231 22.15 -13.15 -4.40
N GLY A 232 21.55 -14.35 -4.34
CA GLY A 232 22.11 -15.53 -3.70
C GLY A 232 21.78 -15.69 -2.21
N SER A 233 20.98 -14.79 -1.63
CA SER A 233 20.40 -14.99 -0.29
C SER A 233 19.34 -16.09 -0.30
N VAL A 234 19.02 -16.62 0.89
CA VAL A 234 18.11 -17.76 1.08
C VAL A 234 16.96 -17.35 2.01
N PRO A 235 15.94 -16.60 1.53
CA PRO A 235 14.85 -16.13 2.39
C PRO A 235 13.98 -17.24 3.00
N VAL A 236 13.80 -18.35 2.26
CA VAL A 236 12.87 -19.45 2.62
C VAL A 236 13.54 -20.84 2.62
N GLY A 237 14.52 -21.11 1.74
CA GLY A 237 15.27 -22.38 1.76
C GLY A 237 14.42 -23.62 1.45
N THR A 238 14.71 -24.78 2.06
CA THR A 238 14.02 -26.04 1.71
C THR A 238 12.56 -26.14 2.22
N TRP A 239 12.07 -25.14 2.96
CA TRP A 239 10.71 -25.09 3.51
C TRP A 239 9.61 -24.87 2.46
N ASP A 240 9.96 -24.53 1.22
CA ASP A 240 9.02 -24.40 0.09
C ASP A 240 9.66 -24.91 -1.20
N ILE A 241 8.89 -25.60 -2.05
CA ILE A 241 9.33 -26.05 -3.37
C ILE A 241 9.63 -24.86 -4.29
N MET A 242 8.94 -23.72 -4.10
CA MET A 242 9.18 -22.47 -4.83
C MET A 242 10.46 -21.75 -4.38
N ALA A 243 11.07 -22.18 -3.27
CA ALA A 243 12.36 -21.69 -2.77
C ALA A 243 13.51 -22.66 -3.07
N PHE A 244 13.23 -23.95 -3.21
CA PHE A 244 14.21 -24.96 -3.62
C PHE A 244 13.54 -26.19 -4.27
N SER A 245 13.49 -26.20 -5.61
CA SER A 245 13.11 -27.41 -6.37
C SER A 245 14.08 -28.56 -6.08
N SER A 246 13.54 -29.78 -5.94
CA SER A 246 14.32 -31.00 -5.71
C SER A 246 13.47 -32.26 -5.89
N ARG A 247 14.11 -33.40 -6.15
CA ARG A 247 13.47 -34.74 -6.12
C ARG A 247 12.97 -35.18 -4.75
N TYR A 248 13.32 -34.43 -3.71
CA TYR A 248 12.75 -34.54 -2.36
C TYR A 248 11.78 -33.38 -2.15
N LEU A 249 10.57 -33.53 -2.68
CA LEU A 249 9.60 -32.43 -2.75
C LEU A 249 9.19 -31.99 -1.33
N SER A 250 9.16 -30.68 -1.11
CA SER A 250 8.58 -30.08 0.09
C SER A 250 7.15 -29.60 -0.18
N TRP A 251 6.38 -29.36 0.88
CA TRP A 251 5.10 -28.66 0.75
C TRP A 251 5.33 -27.18 0.43
N PRO A 252 4.53 -26.57 -0.46
CA PRO A 252 4.43 -25.12 -0.53
C PRO A 252 3.83 -24.59 0.77
N LEU A 253 4.33 -23.45 1.24
CA LEU A 253 3.91 -22.81 2.48
C LEU A 253 2.38 -22.63 2.50
N ALA A 254 1.77 -22.86 3.66
CA ALA A 254 0.33 -22.85 3.81
C ALA A 254 -0.29 -21.48 3.47
N TYR A 255 0.46 -20.37 3.63
CA TYR A 255 0.00 -19.07 3.13
C TYR A 255 -0.14 -19.05 1.61
N LEU A 256 0.81 -19.61 0.84
CA LEU A 256 0.71 -19.63 -0.62
C LEU A 256 -0.46 -20.51 -1.08
N ARG A 257 -0.61 -21.69 -0.45
CA ARG A 257 -1.75 -22.60 -0.70
C ARG A 257 -3.11 -21.99 -0.34
N SER A 258 -3.15 -21.09 0.64
CA SER A 258 -4.37 -20.33 0.99
C SER A 258 -4.59 -19.13 0.06
N HIS A 259 -3.52 -18.45 -0.37
CA HIS A 259 -3.58 -17.19 -1.12
C HIS A 259 -3.84 -17.37 -2.62
N PHE A 260 -3.13 -18.27 -3.28
CA PHE A 260 -3.21 -18.43 -4.74
C PHE A 260 -4.30 -19.43 -5.16
N THR A 261 -4.39 -20.58 -4.48
CA THR A 261 -5.32 -21.66 -4.88
C THR A 261 -6.50 -21.87 -3.91
N GLY A 262 -6.40 -21.40 -2.66
CA GLY A 262 -7.44 -21.59 -1.65
C GLY A 262 -7.55 -23.03 -1.10
N TRP A 263 -6.50 -23.85 -1.27
CA TRP A 263 -6.48 -25.26 -0.85
C TRP A 263 -6.44 -25.49 0.67
N CYS A 264 -6.22 -24.45 1.46
CA CYS A 264 -6.38 -24.51 2.92
C CYS A 264 -6.88 -23.18 3.49
N GLN A 265 -7.66 -23.26 4.58
CA GLN A 265 -8.08 -22.10 5.35
C GLN A 265 -7.09 -21.79 6.46
N LEU A 266 -6.67 -20.52 6.56
CA LEU A 266 -5.82 -20.04 7.67
C LEU A 266 -6.62 -19.14 8.62
N PRO A 267 -6.85 -19.56 9.88
CA PRO A 267 -7.44 -18.69 10.90
C PRO A 267 -6.53 -17.48 11.18
N LYS A 268 -7.15 -16.34 11.47
CA LYS A 268 -6.45 -15.07 11.76
C LYS A 268 -6.38 -14.84 13.26
N LEU A 269 -5.21 -14.47 13.76
CA LEU A 269 -4.98 -14.10 15.16
C LEU A 269 -4.71 -12.59 15.23
N THR A 270 -5.55 -11.88 15.98
CA THR A 270 -5.54 -10.40 16.12
C THR A 270 -5.45 -9.91 17.57
N ALA A 271 -5.42 -10.85 18.52
CA ALA A 271 -5.16 -10.62 19.95
C ALA A 271 -4.35 -11.81 20.51
N SER A 272 -3.71 -11.61 21.66
CA SER A 272 -2.95 -12.66 22.37
C SER A 272 -3.81 -13.86 22.75
N ALA A 273 -3.26 -15.07 22.63
CA ALA A 273 -3.93 -16.32 22.95
C ALA A 273 -2.92 -17.42 23.34
N GLN A 274 -3.36 -18.40 24.12
CA GLN A 274 -2.52 -19.47 24.69
C GLN A 274 -2.98 -20.85 24.23
N SER A 275 -2.06 -21.82 24.22
CA SER A 275 -2.35 -23.25 23.94
C SER A 275 -3.09 -23.50 22.62
N ILE A 276 -2.73 -22.76 21.58
CA ILE A 276 -3.30 -22.82 20.23
C ILE A 276 -2.82 -24.10 19.53
N SER A 277 -3.73 -25.03 19.22
CA SER A 277 -3.42 -26.27 18.52
C SER A 277 -3.19 -26.07 17.02
N VAL A 278 -2.11 -26.63 16.48
CA VAL A 278 -1.75 -26.58 15.05
C VAL A 278 -1.21 -27.95 14.60
N SER A 279 -1.62 -28.42 13.42
CA SER A 279 -1.33 -29.77 12.90
C SER A 279 -0.46 -29.73 11.65
N ALA A 280 0.24 -30.83 11.34
CA ALA A 280 1.02 -30.94 10.10
C ALA A 280 0.16 -30.82 8.82
N PRO A 281 0.74 -30.47 7.65
CA PRO A 281 0.04 -30.50 6.37
C PRO A 281 -0.51 -31.90 6.06
N GLY A 282 -1.77 -31.95 5.62
CA GLY A 282 -2.52 -33.20 5.38
C GLY A 282 -3.25 -33.76 6.61
N GLU A 283 -2.85 -33.40 7.84
CA GLU A 283 -3.52 -33.84 9.07
C GLU A 283 -4.78 -33.03 9.36
N ALA A 284 -5.66 -33.59 10.21
CA ALA A 284 -6.86 -32.90 10.68
C ALA A 284 -6.52 -31.72 11.62
N GLY A 285 -7.24 -30.61 11.43
CA GLY A 285 -7.05 -29.37 12.20
C GLY A 285 -6.65 -28.17 11.32
N ASN A 286 -6.08 -27.15 11.95
CA ASN A 286 -5.53 -25.97 11.26
C ASN A 286 -4.04 -26.20 11.01
N GLN A 287 -3.57 -26.02 9.77
CA GLN A 287 -2.17 -26.27 9.39
C GLN A 287 -1.24 -25.10 9.72
N ALA A 288 -1.79 -23.88 9.68
CA ALA A 288 -1.10 -22.66 10.05
C ALA A 288 -2.08 -21.58 10.54
N TYR A 289 -1.54 -20.52 11.15
CA TYR A 289 -2.28 -19.36 11.64
C TYR A 289 -1.64 -18.06 11.15
N VAL A 290 -2.46 -17.11 10.67
CA VAL A 290 -2.01 -15.77 10.24
C VAL A 290 -2.14 -14.80 11.42
N ILE A 291 -1.02 -14.49 12.06
CA ILE A 291 -0.92 -13.42 13.06
C ILE A 291 -0.85 -12.07 12.35
N ARG A 292 -1.76 -11.16 12.72
CA ARG A 292 -1.75 -9.77 12.25
C ARG A 292 -1.25 -8.85 13.35
N SER A 293 -0.25 -8.03 13.05
CA SER A 293 0.12 -6.93 13.94
C SER A 293 -0.88 -5.78 13.80
N LYS A 294 -1.09 -5.03 14.89
CA LYS A 294 -1.87 -3.79 14.89
C LYS A 294 -1.07 -2.59 14.33
N ARG A 295 0.26 -2.73 14.20
CA ARG A 295 1.20 -1.68 13.77
C ARG A 295 1.42 -1.57 12.26
N ASN A 296 1.16 -2.65 11.53
CA ASN A 296 1.37 -2.72 10.08
C ASN A 296 0.37 -3.73 9.48
N PRO A 297 -0.63 -3.30 8.71
CA PRO A 297 -1.67 -4.19 8.17
C PRO A 297 -1.26 -4.90 6.87
N TYR A 298 -0.15 -4.50 6.24
CA TYR A 298 0.37 -5.01 4.96
C TYR A 298 1.36 -6.17 5.13
N GLU A 299 1.86 -6.36 6.35
CA GLU A 299 2.83 -7.41 6.66
C GLU A 299 2.25 -8.31 7.75
N VAL A 300 2.25 -9.62 7.49
CA VAL A 300 1.67 -10.60 8.40
C VAL A 300 2.70 -11.66 8.77
N PHE A 301 2.56 -12.23 9.95
CA PHE A 301 3.38 -13.33 10.43
C PHE A 301 2.55 -14.60 10.38
N VAL A 302 3.14 -15.71 9.95
CA VAL A 302 2.45 -17.00 9.82
C VAL A 302 3.19 -18.03 10.65
N VAL A 303 2.45 -18.77 11.47
CA VAL A 303 2.96 -19.91 12.26
C VAL A 303 2.41 -21.18 11.63
N GLU A 304 3.30 -22.05 11.15
CA GLU A 304 2.96 -23.25 10.38
C GLU A 304 3.69 -24.46 10.99
N MET A 305 2.97 -25.55 11.23
CA MET A 305 3.61 -26.80 11.67
C MET A 305 4.19 -27.51 10.45
N ARG A 306 5.42 -28.02 10.55
CA ARG A 306 6.06 -28.84 9.53
C ARG A 306 6.68 -30.10 10.13
N ARG A 307 6.60 -31.20 9.38
CA ARG A 307 7.00 -32.54 9.83
C ARG A 307 7.97 -33.15 8.84
N GLN A 308 9.24 -33.22 9.25
CA GLN A 308 10.29 -33.89 8.49
C GLN A 308 9.95 -35.38 8.41
N ASN A 309 9.93 -35.94 7.20
CA ASN A 309 9.50 -37.33 7.03
C ASN A 309 10.59 -38.31 7.50
N ALA A 310 10.25 -39.19 8.46
CA ALA A 310 11.20 -40.12 9.07
C ALA A 310 11.72 -41.20 8.10
N GLN A 311 10.97 -41.52 7.05
CA GLN A 311 11.39 -42.47 6.00
C GLN A 311 12.45 -41.87 5.07
N GLN A 312 12.67 -40.54 5.11
CA GLN A 312 13.75 -39.86 4.40
C GLN A 312 13.80 -40.16 2.87
N SER A 313 12.63 -40.44 2.27
CA SER A 313 12.47 -40.93 0.90
C SER A 313 12.12 -39.81 -0.09
N GLU A 314 12.45 -40.00 -1.36
CA GLU A 314 11.98 -39.15 -2.46
C GLU A 314 10.45 -39.18 -2.57
N ASP A 315 9.83 -40.34 -2.29
CA ASP A 315 8.39 -40.61 -2.42
C ASP A 315 7.55 -39.97 -1.30
N THR A 316 8.18 -39.23 -0.39
CA THR A 316 7.55 -38.64 0.80
C THR A 316 7.85 -37.15 0.89
N LEU A 317 6.80 -36.34 1.06
CA LEU A 317 6.96 -34.89 1.15
C LEU A 317 7.67 -34.48 2.44
N ASP A 318 8.38 -33.36 2.41
CA ASP A 318 9.17 -32.83 3.53
C ASP A 318 10.27 -33.81 4.02
N ALA A 319 10.79 -34.68 3.15
CA ALA A 319 11.91 -35.59 3.49
C ALA A 319 13.26 -34.88 3.73
N ARG A 320 13.44 -33.64 3.25
CA ARG A 320 14.71 -32.87 3.33
C ARG A 320 14.57 -31.44 3.88
N ILE A 321 13.46 -31.13 4.56
CA ILE A 321 13.42 -29.98 5.48
C ILE A 321 14.30 -30.24 6.71
N GLY A 322 14.68 -29.19 7.45
CA GLY A 322 15.71 -29.31 8.50
C GLY A 322 15.27 -30.02 9.79
N GLY A 323 13.97 -30.15 10.06
CA GLY A 323 13.45 -30.85 11.24
C GLY A 323 11.94 -30.73 11.42
N THR A 324 11.42 -31.27 12.52
CA THR A 324 9.98 -31.28 12.84
C THR A 324 9.66 -30.28 13.96
N GLY A 325 8.71 -29.38 13.73
CA GLY A 325 8.36 -28.30 14.63
C GLY A 325 7.50 -27.22 13.96
N LEU A 326 7.35 -26.07 14.61
CA LEU A 326 6.73 -24.88 14.01
C LEU A 326 7.79 -24.05 13.28
N ILE A 327 7.49 -23.62 12.06
CA ILE A 327 8.19 -22.50 11.41
C ILE A 327 7.38 -21.23 11.55
N VAL A 328 8.08 -20.09 11.59
CA VAL A 328 7.47 -18.76 11.62
C VAL A 328 8.00 -17.97 10.44
N TYR A 329 7.13 -17.35 9.64
CA TYR A 329 7.55 -16.56 8.48
C TYR A 329 6.78 -15.24 8.35
N ARG A 330 7.43 -14.23 7.78
CA ARG A 330 6.79 -12.99 7.33
C ARG A 330 6.26 -13.18 5.92
N VAL A 331 5.10 -12.61 5.63
CA VAL A 331 4.64 -12.30 4.28
C VAL A 331 4.41 -10.80 4.17
N ASP A 332 5.09 -10.16 3.23
CA ASP A 332 4.94 -8.75 2.90
C ASP A 332 4.03 -8.61 1.67
N THR A 333 2.76 -8.25 1.90
CA THR A 333 1.77 -8.12 0.83
C THR A 333 1.90 -6.83 0.03
N THR A 334 2.98 -6.04 0.26
CA THR A 334 3.35 -4.94 -0.64
C THR A 334 4.27 -5.41 -1.75
N VAL A 335 5.00 -6.51 -1.60
CA VAL A 335 5.91 -7.04 -2.64
C VAL A 335 5.11 -7.69 -3.78
N ASP A 336 5.50 -7.39 -5.02
CA ASP A 336 4.74 -7.80 -6.21
C ASP A 336 4.75 -9.33 -6.37
N SER A 337 3.55 -9.90 -6.50
CA SER A 337 3.28 -11.34 -6.46
C SER A 337 3.88 -12.10 -5.27
N LEU A 338 4.30 -11.42 -4.19
CA LEU A 338 5.05 -11.99 -3.05
C LEU A 338 6.43 -12.59 -3.42
N SER A 339 6.99 -12.27 -4.59
CA SER A 339 8.27 -12.85 -5.04
C SER A 339 9.48 -12.36 -4.25
N ASN A 340 10.47 -13.25 -4.10
CA ASN A 340 11.79 -12.94 -3.55
C ASN A 340 12.85 -12.66 -4.63
N TYR A 341 12.55 -12.91 -5.91
CA TYR A 341 13.54 -12.91 -6.98
C TYR A 341 14.05 -11.50 -7.34
N PHE A 342 13.16 -10.51 -7.37
CA PHE A 342 13.42 -9.17 -7.90
C PHE A 342 14.08 -8.20 -6.90
N GLY A 343 14.88 -8.70 -5.96
CA GLY A 343 15.62 -7.86 -4.98
C GLY A 343 14.74 -7.21 -3.90
N SER A 344 13.49 -7.67 -3.76
CA SER A 344 12.60 -7.44 -2.61
C SER A 344 12.26 -8.79 -1.99
N THR A 345 11.92 -8.84 -0.70
CA THR A 345 11.62 -10.11 -0.02
C THR A 345 10.14 -10.19 0.39
N GLY A 346 9.31 -10.76 -0.47
CA GLY A 346 7.89 -10.99 -0.20
C GLY A 346 7.61 -12.06 0.86
N VAL A 347 8.49 -13.07 1.01
CA VAL A 347 8.36 -14.11 2.04
C VAL A 347 9.70 -14.40 2.73
N TYR A 348 9.74 -14.37 4.06
CA TYR A 348 10.95 -14.58 4.85
C TYR A 348 10.72 -15.53 6.03
N VAL A 349 11.41 -16.67 6.08
CA VAL A 349 11.36 -17.63 7.21
C VAL A 349 12.27 -17.17 8.34
N PHE A 350 11.71 -16.86 9.51
CA PHE A 350 12.48 -16.49 10.69
C PHE A 350 13.30 -17.67 11.21
N ARG A 351 14.55 -17.37 11.54
CA ARG A 351 15.64 -18.34 11.70
C ARG A 351 16.60 -17.91 12.81
N PRO A 352 17.36 -18.85 13.42
CA PRO A 352 18.37 -18.53 14.42
C PRO A 352 19.30 -17.40 14.02
N GLN A 353 19.69 -16.59 14.99
CA GLN A 353 20.58 -15.44 14.85
C GLN A 353 21.92 -15.70 15.56
N PRO A 354 22.99 -14.92 15.31
CA PRO A 354 24.27 -15.08 15.99
C PRO A 354 24.11 -15.19 17.52
N GLY A 355 24.66 -16.26 18.11
CA GLY A 355 24.53 -16.57 19.54
C GLY A 355 23.27 -17.36 19.95
N GLN A 356 22.34 -17.66 19.03
CA GLN A 356 21.16 -18.50 19.28
C GLN A 356 21.41 -19.96 18.89
N SER A 357 20.72 -20.89 19.58
CA SER A 357 20.72 -22.31 19.20
C SER A 357 20.25 -22.49 17.76
N GLY A 358 20.97 -23.33 17.00
CA GLY A 358 20.70 -23.59 15.58
C GLY A 358 21.31 -22.60 14.58
N TYR A 359 21.96 -21.51 15.02
CA TYR A 359 22.69 -20.63 14.11
C TYR A 359 23.95 -21.32 13.57
N VAL A 360 24.21 -21.17 12.27
CA VAL A 360 25.37 -21.75 11.58
C VAL A 360 26.16 -20.64 10.89
N GLU A 361 27.28 -20.26 11.50
CA GLU A 361 28.15 -19.22 10.98
C GLU A 361 28.66 -19.55 9.56
N GLY A 362 28.63 -18.56 8.67
CA GLY A 362 29.01 -18.73 7.27
C GLY A 362 28.01 -19.53 6.40
N SER A 363 26.89 -20.02 6.95
CA SER A 363 25.91 -20.79 6.19
C SER A 363 24.48 -20.37 6.49
N GLU A 364 23.96 -19.43 5.70
CA GLU A 364 22.55 -19.06 5.75
C GLU A 364 21.65 -20.27 5.44
N ARG A 365 21.98 -21.07 4.43
CA ARG A 365 21.18 -22.26 4.06
C ARG A 365 21.00 -23.25 5.22
N ALA A 366 22.04 -23.50 6.01
CA ALA A 366 21.93 -24.36 7.19
C ALA A 366 21.16 -23.68 8.33
N THR A 367 21.38 -22.37 8.54
CA THR A 367 20.64 -21.56 9.53
C THR A 367 19.14 -21.51 9.22
N VAL A 368 18.74 -21.38 7.95
CA VAL A 368 17.35 -21.48 7.47
C VAL A 368 16.79 -22.88 7.74
N GLY A 369 17.58 -23.95 7.52
CA GLY A 369 17.20 -25.32 7.87
C GLY A 369 16.85 -25.46 9.36
N ASN A 370 17.54 -24.74 10.25
CA ASN A 370 17.32 -24.74 11.69
C ASN A 370 16.21 -23.77 12.17
N ALA A 371 15.36 -23.27 11.26
CA ALA A 371 14.26 -22.36 11.58
C ALA A 371 13.20 -22.91 12.54
N PHE A 372 13.06 -24.23 12.66
CA PHE A 372 11.96 -24.88 13.39
C PHE A 372 12.04 -24.75 14.92
N LEU A 373 10.87 -24.64 15.53
CA LEU A 373 10.64 -24.56 16.97
C LEU A 373 9.94 -25.82 17.48
N SER A 374 10.50 -26.44 18.52
CA SER A 374 9.89 -27.55 19.25
C SER A 374 10.60 -27.75 20.58
N ALA A 375 9.99 -28.51 21.50
CA ALA A 375 10.68 -28.97 22.70
C ALA A 375 11.94 -29.79 22.36
N GLU A 376 11.89 -30.57 21.27
CA GLU A 376 13.01 -31.37 20.77
C GLU A 376 14.18 -30.53 20.22
N SER A 377 13.92 -29.36 19.62
CA SER A 377 14.99 -28.47 19.12
C SER A 377 15.58 -27.55 20.20
N GLY A 378 14.99 -27.55 21.40
CA GLY A 378 15.32 -26.59 22.47
C GLY A 378 14.92 -25.15 22.16
N ARG A 379 14.25 -24.88 21.03
CA ARG A 379 13.76 -23.57 20.61
C ARG A 379 12.25 -23.52 20.80
N THR A 380 11.79 -23.18 22.00
CA THR A 380 10.36 -23.13 22.35
C THR A 380 9.74 -21.73 22.28
N SER A 381 10.49 -20.72 21.84
CA SER A 381 10.02 -19.35 21.63
C SER A 381 10.78 -18.60 20.53
N ILE A 382 10.16 -17.55 19.97
CA ILE A 382 10.76 -16.59 19.04
C ILE A 382 10.00 -15.25 19.09
N GLY A 383 10.68 -14.15 18.74
CA GLY A 383 10.16 -12.79 18.87
C GLY A 383 10.64 -12.08 20.13
N SER A 384 10.36 -10.78 20.24
CA SER A 384 10.73 -9.95 21.38
C SER A 384 9.67 -8.88 21.62
N ALA A 385 9.38 -8.61 22.90
CA ALA A 385 8.50 -7.52 23.31
C ALA A 385 9.24 -6.18 23.51
N ASP A 386 10.58 -6.16 23.45
CA ASP A 386 11.36 -4.91 23.46
C ASP A 386 11.22 -4.20 22.10
N PRO A 387 10.66 -2.98 22.02
CA PRO A 387 10.48 -2.27 20.75
C PRO A 387 11.79 -1.93 20.04
N ASN A 388 12.93 -1.97 20.74
CA ASN A 388 14.26 -1.69 20.20
C ASN A 388 14.99 -2.94 19.66
N ALA A 389 14.46 -4.14 19.92
CA ALA A 389 15.06 -5.39 19.46
C ALA A 389 14.87 -5.58 17.95
N GLY A 390 15.96 -5.62 17.19
CA GLY A 390 15.95 -5.93 15.76
C GLY A 390 16.00 -7.43 15.46
N LEU A 391 16.09 -7.75 14.17
CA LEU A 391 16.14 -9.14 13.68
C LEU A 391 17.27 -9.94 14.35
N ALA A 392 18.46 -9.34 14.50
CA ALA A 392 19.63 -9.97 15.12
C ALA A 392 19.42 -10.36 16.59
N GLN A 393 18.50 -9.69 17.31
CA GLN A 393 18.10 -10.02 18.68
C GLN A 393 17.02 -11.13 18.72
N GLY A 394 16.58 -11.66 17.58
CA GLY A 394 15.52 -12.67 17.48
C GLY A 394 14.10 -12.09 17.40
N ALA A 395 13.95 -10.80 17.17
CA ALA A 395 12.66 -10.16 17.01
C ALA A 395 11.97 -10.56 15.70
N LEU A 396 10.62 -10.59 15.71
CA LEU A 396 9.81 -10.79 14.51
C LEU A 396 9.63 -9.43 13.82
N THR A 397 10.59 -9.08 12.96
CA THR A 397 10.63 -7.75 12.33
C THR A 397 9.90 -7.67 10.99
N PHE A 398 9.34 -6.50 10.71
CA PHE A 398 8.85 -6.10 9.40
C PHE A 398 10.00 -5.97 8.37
N SER A 399 9.66 -5.79 7.10
CA SER A 399 10.59 -5.58 5.97
C SER A 399 11.44 -4.32 6.14
N ASP A 400 10.99 -3.32 6.92
CA ASP A 400 11.76 -2.14 7.27
C ASP A 400 12.73 -2.33 8.45
N GLY A 401 12.76 -3.53 9.04
CA GLY A 401 13.60 -3.87 10.20
C GLY A 401 13.00 -3.55 11.58
N THR A 402 11.84 -2.88 11.65
CA THR A 402 11.21 -2.53 12.93
C THR A 402 10.52 -3.74 13.58
N ASN A 403 10.49 -3.79 14.92
CA ASN A 403 9.91 -4.89 15.66
C ASN A 403 8.37 -4.84 15.67
N SER A 404 7.72 -5.94 15.29
CA SER A 404 6.27 -6.10 15.46
C SER A 404 5.82 -6.19 16.91
N GLY A 405 6.75 -6.49 17.84
CA GLY A 405 6.52 -6.76 19.26
C GLY A 405 5.85 -8.11 19.55
N ILE A 406 5.59 -8.91 18.51
CA ILE A 406 4.96 -10.22 18.64
C ILE A 406 5.96 -11.21 19.23
N VAL A 407 5.49 -12.03 20.17
CA VAL A 407 6.24 -13.14 20.77
C VAL A 407 5.43 -14.41 20.63
N ILE A 408 6.07 -15.48 20.16
CA ILE A 408 5.54 -16.84 20.15
C ILE A 408 6.27 -17.62 21.25
N SER A 409 5.53 -18.32 22.10
CA SER A 409 6.06 -19.04 23.27
C SER A 409 5.38 -20.40 23.45
N ASP A 410 5.82 -21.15 24.45
CA ASP A 410 5.17 -22.39 24.94
C ASP A 410 5.02 -23.46 23.85
N VAL A 411 5.91 -23.45 22.84
CA VAL A 411 5.86 -24.39 21.73
C VAL A 411 6.15 -25.81 22.24
N SER A 412 5.21 -26.71 21.99
CA SER A 412 5.22 -28.07 22.55
C SER A 412 6.27 -29.00 21.94
N SER A 413 6.29 -30.25 22.41
CA SER A 413 6.83 -31.38 21.64
C SER A 413 6.14 -31.49 20.27
N ALA A 414 6.90 -31.90 19.25
CA ALA A 414 6.42 -32.13 17.88
C ALA A 414 6.06 -33.60 17.57
N GLN A 415 6.16 -34.50 18.57
CA GLN A 415 5.97 -35.95 18.40
C GLN A 415 4.53 -36.31 17.99
N SER A 416 3.52 -35.64 18.55
CA SER A 416 2.10 -35.97 18.44
C SER A 416 1.40 -35.61 17.12
N GLY A 417 2.10 -35.01 16.15
CA GLY A 417 1.52 -34.60 14.85
C GLY A 417 0.74 -33.29 14.91
N THR A 418 -0.04 -33.11 15.98
CA THR A 418 -0.50 -31.80 16.47
C THR A 418 0.47 -31.26 17.52
N MET A 419 0.73 -29.96 17.48
CA MET A 419 1.50 -29.17 18.45
C MET A 419 0.63 -28.07 19.08
N THR A 420 1.07 -27.47 20.18
CA THR A 420 0.49 -26.25 20.74
C THR A 420 1.52 -25.13 20.85
N PHE A 421 1.07 -23.88 20.77
CA PHE A 421 1.86 -22.68 21.06
C PHE A 421 1.01 -21.58 21.71
N SER A 422 1.65 -20.60 22.34
CA SER A 422 1.03 -19.33 22.71
C SER A 422 1.53 -18.21 21.81
N VAL A 423 0.72 -17.18 21.62
CA VAL A 423 1.13 -15.91 21.00
C VAL A 423 0.79 -14.74 21.92
N THR A 424 1.75 -13.86 22.12
CA THR A 424 1.54 -12.50 22.62
C THR A 424 1.59 -11.56 21.42
N ILE A 425 0.48 -10.85 21.18
CA ILE A 425 0.39 -9.76 20.22
C ILE A 425 0.28 -8.48 21.05
N PRO A 426 1.17 -7.49 20.86
CA PRO A 426 1.07 -6.24 21.59
C PRO A 426 -0.17 -5.46 21.15
N GLU A 427 -0.79 -4.76 22.09
CA GLU A 427 -1.63 -3.62 21.74
C GLU A 427 -0.73 -2.55 21.11
N ALA A 428 -1.13 -2.03 19.96
CA ALA A 428 -0.47 -0.85 19.40
C ALA A 428 -0.92 0.37 20.20
N ASP A 429 0.02 1.26 20.52
CA ASP A 429 -0.31 2.56 21.10
C ASP A 429 -1.11 3.38 20.06
N PRO A 430 -2.37 3.77 20.34
CA PRO A 430 -3.15 4.57 19.41
C PRO A 430 -2.50 5.92 19.03
N GLN A 431 -1.55 6.42 19.82
CA GLN A 431 -0.80 7.64 19.49
C GLN A 431 0.15 7.46 18.29
N VAL A 432 0.62 6.23 18.02
CA VAL A 432 1.54 5.94 16.89
C VAL A 432 0.84 5.44 15.63
N LEU A 433 -0.48 5.20 15.67
CA LEU A 433 -1.22 4.68 14.53
C LEU A 433 -1.68 5.77 13.55
N TRP A 434 -1.66 5.43 12.26
CA TRP A 434 -2.27 6.19 11.17
C TRP A 434 -3.61 5.58 10.77
N GLN A 435 -4.70 6.16 11.28
CA GLN A 435 -6.07 5.72 11.04
C GLN A 435 -6.62 6.28 9.71
N ASP A 436 -7.55 5.55 9.11
CA ASP A 436 -8.25 5.90 7.88
C ASP A 436 -9.53 6.67 8.21
N ALA A 437 -9.65 7.90 7.71
CA ALA A 437 -10.81 8.78 7.95
C ALA A 437 -12.08 8.38 7.17
N GLN A 438 -12.12 7.16 6.63
CA GLN A 438 -13.25 6.55 5.92
C GLN A 438 -13.70 7.41 4.73
N PHE A 439 -12.74 7.97 3.97
CA PHE A 439 -13.06 8.74 2.79
C PHE A 439 -13.79 7.84 1.76
N PRO A 440 -14.95 8.26 1.21
CA PRO A 440 -15.75 7.41 0.34
C PRO A 440 -14.97 6.93 -0.88
N ALA A 441 -14.88 5.61 -1.04
CA ALA A 441 -14.30 4.99 -2.21
C ALA A 441 -15.23 5.21 -3.43
N HIS A 442 -15.12 6.38 -4.07
CA HIS A 442 -15.85 6.69 -5.28
C HIS A 442 -15.40 5.73 -6.41
N THR A 443 -16.27 4.81 -6.80
CA THR A 443 -15.98 3.79 -7.82
C THR A 443 -16.61 4.15 -9.16
N GLY A 444 -15.81 4.56 -10.13
CA GLY A 444 -16.27 4.81 -11.50
C GLY A 444 -15.12 5.15 -12.45
N ALA A 445 -15.26 4.77 -13.72
CA ALA A 445 -14.23 5.01 -14.74
C ALA A 445 -13.92 6.51 -14.97
N ALA A 446 -14.83 7.41 -14.60
CA ALA A 446 -14.66 8.86 -14.72
C ALA A 446 -13.58 9.46 -13.80
N LEU A 447 -13.11 8.71 -12.79
CA LEU A 447 -12.02 9.10 -11.88
C LEU A 447 -10.63 8.67 -12.38
N ALA A 448 -10.56 7.77 -13.38
CA ALA A 448 -9.33 7.08 -13.76
C ALA A 448 -8.32 7.94 -14.55
N GLN A 449 -8.59 9.23 -14.77
CA GLN A 449 -7.80 10.14 -15.62
C GLN A 449 -7.47 11.49 -14.97
N GLY A 450 -7.92 11.75 -13.74
CA GLY A 450 -7.62 12.99 -13.00
C GLY A 450 -6.60 12.78 -11.88
N PRO A 451 -5.68 13.71 -11.62
CA PRO A 451 -4.88 13.70 -10.40
C PRO A 451 -5.76 14.07 -9.19
N ILE A 452 -6.29 13.05 -8.50
CA ILE A 452 -6.88 13.18 -7.17
C ILE A 452 -5.84 13.82 -6.25
N ARG A 453 -6.05 15.11 -5.92
CA ARG A 453 -5.21 15.91 -5.04
C ARG A 453 -6.05 16.34 -3.84
N GLY A 454 -6.20 15.42 -2.90
CA GLY A 454 -6.75 15.81 -1.61
C GLY A 454 -5.80 16.79 -0.94
N GLN A 455 -6.26 18.01 -0.76
CA GLN A 455 -5.62 19.02 0.10
C GLN A 455 -6.53 19.24 1.29
N ILE A 456 -6.26 18.47 2.35
CA ILE A 456 -7.04 18.55 3.57
C ILE A 456 -6.85 19.95 4.16
N MET A 457 -7.96 20.68 4.18
CA MET A 457 -8.04 21.96 4.84
C MET A 457 -8.06 21.79 6.36
N ALA A 458 -7.72 22.86 7.08
CA ALA A 458 -7.97 23.01 8.52
C ALA A 458 -9.48 23.15 8.86
N ALA A 459 -10.33 22.40 8.15
CA ALA A 459 -11.78 22.40 8.19
C ALA A 459 -12.40 21.13 7.53
N GLY A 460 -11.64 20.04 7.40
CA GLY A 460 -12.20 18.72 7.04
C GLY A 460 -12.79 18.59 5.63
N TYR A 461 -12.17 19.19 4.61
CA TYR A 461 -12.61 19.15 3.20
C TYR A 461 -11.70 18.28 2.30
N ASP A 462 -12.26 17.70 1.24
CA ASP A 462 -11.56 17.00 0.15
C ASP A 462 -12.26 17.23 -1.22
N LEU A 463 -11.56 16.98 -2.34
CA LEU A 463 -11.93 17.32 -3.72
C LEU A 463 -11.69 16.18 -4.73
N PRO A 464 -12.56 15.15 -4.78
CA PRO A 464 -12.69 14.30 -5.95
C PRO A 464 -13.27 15.10 -7.13
N TYR A 465 -12.74 14.87 -8.32
CA TYR A 465 -13.26 15.46 -9.56
C TYR A 465 -13.18 14.48 -10.74
N THR A 466 -14.08 14.63 -11.71
CA THR A 466 -14.31 13.70 -12.81
C THR A 466 -14.60 14.43 -14.11
N GLY A 467 -13.65 14.40 -15.05
CA GLY A 467 -13.78 15.10 -16.33
C GLY A 467 -14.12 16.58 -16.11
N ASP A 468 -15.28 17.01 -16.61
CA ASP A 468 -15.77 18.38 -16.57
C ASP A 468 -16.45 18.80 -15.23
N GLN A 469 -16.50 17.95 -14.20
CA GLN A 469 -17.14 18.26 -12.90
C GLN A 469 -16.22 18.05 -11.69
N LEU A 470 -16.29 18.99 -10.73
CA LEU A 470 -15.56 19.00 -9.46
C LEU A 470 -16.55 19.20 -8.30
N GLN A 471 -16.49 18.32 -7.28
CA GLN A 471 -17.38 18.34 -6.12
C GLN A 471 -16.57 18.46 -4.83
N LEU A 472 -16.84 19.49 -4.04
CA LEU A 472 -16.30 19.63 -2.68
C LEU A 472 -17.05 18.69 -1.73
N TYR A 473 -16.30 17.90 -0.96
CA TYR A 473 -16.81 17.11 0.15
C TYR A 473 -16.33 17.71 1.47
N ALA A 474 -17.18 17.64 2.50
CA ALA A 474 -16.85 17.96 3.88
C ALA A 474 -17.13 16.76 4.77
N PHE A 475 -16.39 16.63 5.87
CA PHE A 475 -16.77 15.74 6.96
C PHE A 475 -17.97 16.33 7.73
N ALA A 476 -19.09 15.60 7.76
CA ALA A 476 -20.39 16.02 8.29
C ALA A 476 -21.18 14.79 8.84
N ASP A 477 -22.53 14.83 8.82
CA ASP A 477 -23.41 13.71 9.22
C ASP A 477 -23.86 12.91 7.98
N PRO A 478 -23.71 11.57 7.91
CA PRO A 478 -23.06 10.63 8.85
C PRO A 478 -21.64 10.25 8.41
N GLY A 479 -20.81 11.24 8.09
CA GLY A 479 -19.47 11.09 7.52
C GLY A 479 -19.21 12.10 6.40
N TRP A 480 -18.36 11.76 5.45
CA TRP A 480 -18.08 12.61 4.28
C TRP A 480 -19.33 12.80 3.40
N ALA A 481 -19.75 14.04 3.26
CA ALA A 481 -20.90 14.46 2.45
C ALA A 481 -20.50 15.54 1.43
N PRO A 482 -21.13 15.60 0.25
CA PRO A 482 -20.93 16.72 -0.68
C PRO A 482 -21.43 18.01 -0.04
N VAL A 483 -20.63 19.08 -0.12
CA VAL A 483 -21.01 20.41 0.37
C VAL A 483 -22.17 20.93 -0.46
N THR A 484 -23.20 21.48 0.21
CA THR A 484 -24.44 21.93 -0.41
C THR A 484 -24.21 23.10 -1.38
N GLY A 485 -24.28 22.81 -2.67
CA GLY A 485 -24.11 23.73 -3.78
C GLY A 485 -24.06 22.97 -5.10
N GLU A 486 -24.11 23.67 -6.23
CA GLU A 486 -23.88 23.04 -7.54
C GLU A 486 -22.41 22.59 -7.68
N PRO A 487 -22.13 21.43 -8.30
CA PRO A 487 -20.76 21.04 -8.68
C PRO A 487 -20.13 22.11 -9.58
N LEU A 488 -18.84 22.37 -9.39
CA LEU A 488 -18.13 23.28 -10.27
C LEU A 488 -17.92 22.59 -11.63
N THR A 489 -18.44 23.20 -12.69
CA THR A 489 -18.31 22.69 -14.07
C THR A 489 -17.23 23.44 -14.84
N GLN A 490 -16.30 22.71 -15.47
CA GLN A 490 -15.29 23.25 -16.38
C GLN A 490 -15.31 22.45 -17.69
N ALA A 491 -15.67 23.09 -18.80
CA ALA A 491 -15.57 22.44 -20.11
C ALA A 491 -14.10 22.16 -20.47
N GLY A 492 -13.80 20.93 -20.88
CA GLY A 492 -12.42 20.49 -21.16
C GLY A 492 -11.65 20.01 -19.91
N GLY A 493 -12.34 19.91 -18.77
CA GLY A 493 -11.85 19.33 -17.53
C GLY A 493 -10.88 20.17 -16.71
N PHE A 494 -10.50 19.58 -15.57
CA PHE A 494 -9.64 20.20 -14.55
C PHE A 494 -8.22 19.60 -14.56
N ASP A 495 -7.21 20.42 -14.82
CA ASP A 495 -5.80 20.10 -14.54
C ASP A 495 -5.30 20.90 -13.33
N ARG A 496 -4.27 20.40 -12.65
CA ARG A 496 -3.58 21.04 -11.50
C ARG A 496 -4.55 21.69 -10.50
N VAL A 497 -5.50 20.94 -9.96
CA VAL A 497 -6.37 21.46 -8.89
C VAL A 497 -5.57 21.75 -7.61
N THR A 498 -5.92 22.84 -6.93
CA THR A 498 -5.41 23.27 -5.61
C THR A 498 -6.56 23.83 -4.78
N LEU A 499 -6.61 23.53 -3.48
CA LEU A 499 -7.60 24.01 -2.50
C LEU A 499 -6.89 24.75 -1.34
N THR A 500 -7.45 25.89 -0.94
CA THR A 500 -7.02 26.66 0.23
C THR A 500 -8.20 27.41 0.85
N SER A 501 -8.01 28.06 1.99
CA SER A 501 -9.04 28.87 2.66
C SER A 501 -8.74 30.37 2.54
N LEU A 502 -9.76 31.17 2.28
CA LEU A 502 -9.65 32.63 2.34
C LEU A 502 -10.71 33.17 3.30
N ARG A 503 -10.30 33.47 4.55
CA ARG A 503 -11.21 33.84 5.64
C ARG A 503 -12.26 32.74 5.85
N ASP A 504 -11.76 31.53 6.09
CA ASP A 504 -12.51 30.28 6.31
C ASP A 504 -13.36 29.77 5.11
N ALA A 505 -13.61 30.60 4.09
CA ALA A 505 -14.28 30.19 2.85
C ALA A 505 -13.35 29.32 1.97
N PRO A 506 -13.80 28.16 1.47
CA PRO A 506 -13.04 27.34 0.51
C PRO A 506 -12.77 28.08 -0.81
N VAL A 507 -11.51 28.10 -1.24
CA VAL A 507 -11.07 28.60 -2.55
C VAL A 507 -10.42 27.47 -3.33
N VAL A 508 -10.98 27.17 -4.51
CA VAL A 508 -10.39 26.24 -5.47
C VAL A 508 -9.74 27.00 -6.62
N ALA A 509 -8.59 26.51 -7.05
CA ALA A 509 -7.90 26.96 -8.25
C ALA A 509 -7.65 25.75 -9.17
N TRP A 510 -7.67 25.98 -10.49
CA TRP A 510 -7.44 24.93 -11.50
C TRP A 510 -6.91 25.51 -12.81
N ARG A 511 -6.09 24.74 -13.52
CA ARG A 511 -5.78 24.97 -14.93
C ARG A 511 -6.90 24.34 -15.77
N ALA A 512 -7.35 25.04 -16.80
CA ALA A 512 -8.29 24.52 -17.79
C ALA A 512 -7.57 24.22 -19.14
N SER A 513 -8.26 23.51 -20.04
CA SER A 513 -7.72 23.09 -21.34
C SER A 513 -7.38 24.23 -22.30
N ASP A 514 -7.81 25.46 -22.01
CA ASP A 514 -7.46 26.69 -22.73
C ASP A 514 -6.11 27.28 -22.30
N GLY A 515 -5.46 26.70 -21.28
CA GLY A 515 -4.21 27.18 -20.72
C GLY A 515 -4.37 28.34 -19.73
N ALA A 516 -5.58 28.70 -19.31
CA ALA A 516 -5.81 29.64 -18.24
C ALA A 516 -5.89 28.96 -16.86
N LEU A 517 -5.42 29.68 -15.85
CA LEU A 517 -5.66 29.37 -14.44
C LEU A 517 -6.90 30.13 -13.96
N TYR A 518 -7.90 29.39 -13.51
CA TYR A 518 -9.13 29.94 -12.93
C TYR A 518 -9.11 29.79 -11.41
N LEU A 519 -9.73 30.75 -10.70
CA LEU A 519 -9.93 30.69 -9.25
C LEU A 519 -11.38 30.99 -8.90
N SER A 520 -11.92 30.26 -7.93
CA SER A 520 -13.29 30.39 -7.46
C SER A 520 -13.40 30.13 -5.96
N MET A 521 -14.21 30.92 -5.28
CA MET A 521 -14.49 30.81 -3.84
C MET A 521 -15.91 30.32 -3.63
N LEU A 522 -16.09 29.30 -2.79
CA LEU A 522 -17.41 28.87 -2.37
C LEU A 522 -17.96 29.86 -1.33
N ALA A 523 -19.03 30.57 -1.68
CA ALA A 523 -19.71 31.49 -0.80
C ALA A 523 -21.23 31.39 -0.99
N ASP A 524 -21.96 31.27 0.12
CA ASP A 524 -23.43 31.22 0.13
C ASP A 524 -24.02 30.03 -0.66
N GLY A 525 -23.30 28.89 -0.69
CA GLY A 525 -23.68 27.70 -1.44
C GLY A 525 -23.40 27.75 -2.95
N ALA A 526 -22.73 28.82 -3.44
CA ALA A 526 -22.39 28.98 -4.85
C ALA A 526 -20.90 29.28 -5.06
N TRP A 527 -20.34 28.73 -6.14
CA TRP A 527 -18.97 29.03 -6.59
C TRP A 527 -18.92 30.41 -7.26
N LYS A 528 -18.18 31.35 -6.68
CA LYS A 528 -18.01 32.71 -7.17
C LYS A 528 -16.57 32.92 -7.66
N SER A 529 -16.40 33.23 -8.94
CA SER A 529 -15.07 33.45 -9.51
C SER A 529 -14.33 34.60 -8.82
N LEU A 530 -13.06 34.37 -8.50
CA LEU A 530 -12.11 35.39 -8.03
C LEU A 530 -11.31 36.02 -9.19
N GLY A 531 -11.62 35.64 -10.43
CA GLY A 531 -10.89 35.98 -11.65
C GLY A 531 -10.13 34.80 -12.27
N SER A 532 -9.38 35.09 -13.32
CA SER A 532 -8.52 34.13 -14.00
C SER A 532 -7.22 34.77 -14.51
N LEU A 533 -6.25 33.92 -14.85
CA LEU A 533 -4.96 34.27 -15.40
C LEU A 533 -4.72 33.46 -16.68
N PRO A 534 -4.78 34.07 -17.88
CA PRO A 534 -4.40 33.37 -19.11
C PRO A 534 -2.91 33.06 -19.13
N ASP A 535 -2.56 32.00 -19.89
CA ASP A 535 -1.20 31.54 -20.17
C ASP A 535 -0.45 31.12 -18.89
N VAL A 536 -0.99 30.14 -18.16
CA VAL A 536 -0.37 29.56 -16.96
C VAL A 536 -0.08 28.08 -17.18
N ASP A 537 1.15 27.66 -16.91
CA ASP A 537 1.64 26.31 -17.12
C ASP A 537 1.63 25.42 -15.87
N ASP A 538 2.05 25.97 -14.73
CA ASP A 538 1.99 25.36 -13.41
C ASP A 538 1.94 26.48 -12.37
N TYR A 539 1.41 26.20 -11.18
CA TYR A 539 1.24 27.23 -10.15
C TYR A 539 1.22 26.66 -8.72
N ALA A 540 1.36 27.53 -7.74
CA ALA A 540 1.16 27.24 -6.33
C ALA A 540 0.46 28.40 -5.62
N LEU A 541 -0.54 28.07 -4.81
CA LEU A 541 -1.40 29.01 -4.11
C LEU A 541 -1.24 28.83 -2.59
N THR A 542 -1.18 29.93 -1.86
CA THR A 542 -1.23 29.94 -0.38
C THR A 542 -2.00 31.18 0.11
N ALA A 543 -2.41 31.21 1.38
CA ALA A 543 -3.31 32.21 1.93
C ALA A 543 -2.82 32.74 3.28
N GLN A 544 -2.84 34.06 3.47
CA GLN A 544 -2.60 34.69 4.77
C GLN A 544 -3.30 36.05 4.88
N GLY A 545 -3.80 36.40 6.07
CA GLY A 545 -4.31 37.76 6.37
C GLY A 545 -5.48 38.22 5.49
N GLY A 546 -6.23 37.29 4.89
CA GLY A 546 -7.29 37.62 3.93
C GLY A 546 -6.80 38.03 2.53
N THR A 547 -5.56 37.64 2.17
CA THR A 547 -4.95 37.72 0.83
C THR A 547 -4.56 36.31 0.36
N LEU A 548 -4.74 36.04 -0.94
CA LEU A 548 -4.13 34.89 -1.61
C LEU A 548 -2.82 35.31 -2.28
N HIS A 549 -1.82 34.44 -2.19
CA HIS A 549 -0.49 34.60 -2.76
C HIS A 549 -0.25 33.49 -3.78
N LEU A 550 0.02 33.88 -5.03
CA LEU A 550 0.06 32.98 -6.17
C LEU A 550 1.40 33.07 -6.91
N ALA A 551 2.21 32.01 -6.78
CA ALA A 551 3.38 31.79 -7.63
C ALA A 551 2.93 31.04 -8.90
N TYR A 552 3.32 31.51 -10.08
CA TYR A 552 2.94 30.88 -11.34
C TYR A 552 4.08 30.89 -12.37
N VAL A 553 4.04 29.94 -13.31
CA VAL A 553 4.91 29.92 -14.50
C VAL A 553 4.06 30.00 -15.78
N THR A 554 4.62 30.61 -16.83
CA THR A 554 3.87 31.08 -18.01
C THR A 554 4.73 31.03 -19.29
N ARG A 555 4.10 31.12 -20.46
CA ARG A 555 4.73 31.15 -21.81
C ARG A 555 5.53 29.90 -22.14
N GLY A 556 4.98 28.71 -21.86
CA GLY A 556 5.69 27.45 -22.02
C GLY A 556 6.83 27.34 -21.02
N TYR A 557 6.53 27.59 -19.73
CA TYR A 557 7.47 27.58 -18.62
C TYR A 557 8.62 28.61 -18.69
N ALA A 558 8.55 29.60 -19.60
CA ALA A 558 9.65 30.53 -19.92
C ALA A 558 9.78 31.75 -18.98
N GLN A 559 8.77 32.02 -18.14
CA GLN A 559 8.82 33.08 -17.11
C GLN A 559 8.21 32.59 -15.79
N ALA A 560 8.74 33.11 -14.67
CA ALA A 560 8.23 32.90 -13.31
C ALA A 560 7.67 34.22 -12.76
N GLY A 561 6.44 34.18 -12.24
CA GLY A 561 5.68 35.36 -11.86
C GLY A 561 4.89 35.22 -10.57
N TYR A 562 4.35 36.35 -10.12
CA TYR A 562 3.64 36.50 -8.86
C TYR A 562 2.36 37.33 -9.04
N ALA A 563 1.29 36.88 -8.40
CA ALA A 563 0.03 37.60 -8.31
C ALA A 563 -0.53 37.53 -6.89
N THR A 564 -1.37 38.50 -6.54
CA THR A 564 -2.16 38.48 -5.31
C THR A 564 -3.65 38.59 -5.63
N ILE A 565 -4.49 38.07 -4.73
CA ILE A 565 -5.94 38.29 -4.77
C ILE A 565 -6.38 38.80 -3.41
N THR A 566 -7.12 39.89 -3.40
CA THR A 566 -7.69 40.50 -2.19
C THR A 566 -9.17 40.81 -2.43
N SER A 567 -9.82 41.55 -1.52
CA SER A 567 -11.16 42.08 -1.75
C SER A 567 -11.28 43.10 -2.90
N SER A 568 -10.16 43.58 -3.48
CA SER A 568 -10.16 44.35 -4.74
C SER A 568 -10.01 43.48 -6.00
N GLY A 569 -10.04 42.15 -5.87
CA GLY A 569 -9.85 41.20 -6.98
C GLY A 569 -8.39 40.79 -7.19
N LEU A 570 -8.11 40.23 -8.36
CA LEU A 570 -6.81 39.70 -8.76
C LEU A 570 -5.89 40.80 -9.31
N SER A 571 -4.63 40.84 -8.84
CA SER A 571 -3.60 41.75 -9.32
C SER A 571 -2.30 41.00 -9.67
N ARG A 572 -1.79 41.18 -10.89
CA ARG A 572 -0.47 40.69 -11.32
C ARG A 572 0.61 41.63 -10.78
N GLN A 573 1.52 41.10 -9.95
CA GLN A 573 2.60 41.87 -9.32
C GLN A 573 3.88 41.91 -10.17
N GLY A 574 4.02 40.98 -11.13
CA GLY A 574 5.09 40.99 -12.13
C GLY A 574 5.81 39.66 -12.26
N PHE A 575 7.02 39.71 -12.82
CA PHE A 575 7.89 38.57 -13.04
C PHE A 575 9.17 38.68 -12.20
N CYS A 576 9.49 37.62 -11.45
CA CYS A 576 10.74 37.53 -10.68
C CYS A 576 11.88 36.90 -11.50
N ALA A 577 11.57 36.15 -12.56
CA ALA A 577 12.55 35.56 -13.46
C ALA A 577 12.00 35.31 -14.89
N SER A 578 12.89 35.23 -15.87
CA SER A 578 12.59 34.90 -17.27
C SER A 578 13.79 34.25 -17.97
N GLY A 579 13.56 33.61 -19.12
CA GLY A 579 14.62 33.11 -19.99
C GLY A 579 15.26 31.78 -19.57
N ARG A 580 14.54 30.98 -18.77
CA ARG A 580 14.88 29.63 -18.30
C ARG A 580 13.62 28.76 -18.38
N MET A 581 13.72 27.46 -18.18
CA MET A 581 12.54 26.60 -17.98
C MET A 581 12.24 26.44 -16.49
N PHE A 582 11.20 27.11 -16.00
CA PHE A 582 10.80 27.12 -14.58
C PHE A 582 9.70 26.09 -14.32
N GLY A 583 9.87 25.21 -13.32
CA GLY A 583 8.88 24.18 -12.97
C GLY A 583 8.56 24.11 -11.48
N ASN A 584 7.53 23.32 -11.14
CA ASN A 584 7.12 22.96 -9.78
C ASN A 584 7.09 24.15 -8.78
N PRO A 585 6.43 25.29 -9.08
CA PRO A 585 6.43 26.47 -8.22
C PRO A 585 5.98 26.21 -6.77
N LYS A 586 6.38 27.07 -5.85
CA LYS A 586 5.90 27.15 -4.46
C LYS A 586 5.69 28.61 -4.04
N ALA A 587 4.77 28.82 -3.11
CA ALA A 587 4.59 30.07 -2.38
C ALA A 587 4.45 29.74 -0.89
N ALA A 588 5.18 30.44 -0.03
CA ALA A 588 5.13 30.32 1.43
C ALA A 588 5.12 31.70 2.07
N VAL A 589 4.42 31.87 3.20
CA VAL A 589 4.33 33.16 3.90
C VAL A 589 4.59 32.95 5.39
N THR A 590 5.44 33.78 5.99
CA THR A 590 5.75 33.67 7.43
C THR A 590 4.63 34.28 8.28
N GLY A 591 4.55 33.93 9.56
CA GLY A 591 3.61 34.58 10.50
C GLY A 591 3.75 36.12 10.61
N GLN A 592 4.87 36.68 10.12
CA GLN A 592 5.11 38.13 10.02
C GLN A 592 4.66 38.76 8.69
N GLY A 593 4.10 37.97 7.77
CA GLY A 593 3.60 38.42 6.46
C GLY A 593 4.63 38.46 5.33
N GLN A 594 5.85 37.94 5.55
CA GLN A 594 6.88 37.91 4.51
C GLN A 594 6.58 36.78 3.51
N VAL A 595 6.39 37.14 2.23
CA VAL A 595 6.09 36.18 1.16
C VAL A 595 7.38 35.72 0.47
N TYR A 596 7.51 34.41 0.32
CA TYR A 596 8.59 33.73 -0.40
C TYR A 596 8.03 32.89 -1.54
N LEU A 597 8.71 32.92 -2.68
CA LEU A 597 8.37 32.20 -3.90
C LEU A 597 9.55 31.29 -4.26
N ALA A 598 9.30 30.09 -4.76
CA ALA A 598 10.35 29.23 -5.29
C ALA A 598 9.95 28.58 -6.62
N PHE A 599 10.96 28.32 -7.45
CA PHE A 599 10.82 27.73 -8.79
C PHE A 599 12.01 26.80 -9.06
N ARG A 600 11.76 25.64 -9.69
CA ARG A 600 12.83 24.72 -10.14
C ARG A 600 13.36 25.14 -11.51
N ASP A 601 14.66 25.35 -11.64
CA ASP A 601 15.31 25.65 -12.92
C ASP A 601 15.76 24.37 -13.63
N VAL A 602 14.90 23.89 -14.55
CA VAL A 602 15.15 22.68 -15.34
C VAL A 602 16.32 22.88 -16.32
N THR A 603 16.68 24.13 -16.66
CA THR A 603 17.86 24.43 -17.48
C THR A 603 19.18 24.44 -16.70
N ASN A 604 19.14 24.43 -15.37
CA ASN A 604 20.31 24.50 -14.49
C ASN A 604 20.37 23.31 -13.51
N ASN A 605 20.24 22.08 -14.01
CA ASN A 605 20.31 20.85 -13.21
C ASN A 605 19.34 20.88 -12.00
N ASP A 606 18.09 21.29 -12.24
CA ASP A 606 17.03 21.43 -11.23
C ASP A 606 17.39 22.28 -9.99
N ASP A 607 18.29 23.26 -10.14
CA ASP A 607 18.61 24.29 -9.14
C ASP A 607 17.36 25.07 -8.70
N LEU A 608 17.20 25.29 -7.39
CA LEU A 608 16.01 25.97 -6.85
C LEU A 608 16.23 27.48 -6.69
N LEU A 609 15.41 28.25 -7.40
CA LEU A 609 15.44 29.71 -7.41
C LEU A 609 14.41 30.25 -6.43
N VAL A 610 14.87 30.73 -5.27
CA VAL A 610 14.02 31.29 -4.20
C VAL A 610 14.07 32.82 -4.22
N TYR A 611 12.91 33.46 -4.07
CA TYR A 611 12.72 34.90 -4.07
C TYR A 611 11.91 35.34 -2.86
N GLN A 612 12.32 36.42 -2.21
CA GLN A 612 11.47 37.17 -1.28
C GLN A 612 10.72 38.27 -2.04
N VAL A 613 9.42 38.41 -1.82
CA VAL A 613 8.64 39.55 -2.33
C VAL A 613 8.90 40.78 -1.46
N GLN A 614 9.07 41.94 -2.08
CA GLN A 614 9.29 43.22 -1.42
C GLN A 614 8.41 44.30 -2.08
N ASP A 615 8.25 45.47 -1.44
CA ASP A 615 7.43 46.56 -1.97
C ASP A 615 7.95 47.01 -3.35
N GLY A 616 7.18 46.71 -4.40
CA GLY A 616 7.53 47.02 -5.79
C GLY A 616 8.58 46.11 -6.43
N GLY A 617 8.94 44.96 -5.85
CA GLY A 617 9.96 44.08 -6.45
C GLY A 617 10.18 42.72 -5.80
N PHE A 618 11.28 42.06 -6.20
CA PHE A 618 11.68 40.73 -5.74
C PHE A 618 13.18 40.71 -5.44
N SER A 619 13.57 40.17 -4.29
CA SER A 619 14.96 39.88 -3.95
C SER A 619 15.25 38.39 -4.13
N ARG A 620 16.29 38.03 -4.90
CA ARG A 620 16.70 36.62 -5.07
C ARG A 620 17.58 36.20 -3.90
N LEU A 621 17.17 35.15 -3.20
CA LEU A 621 17.98 34.49 -2.17
C LEU A 621 18.96 33.48 -2.81
N PRO A 622 20.03 33.08 -2.11
CA PRO A 622 20.84 31.93 -2.51
C PRO A 622 19.99 30.65 -2.62
N SER A 623 20.46 29.72 -3.45
CA SER A 623 19.76 28.44 -3.66
C SER A 623 19.91 27.51 -2.43
N PRO A 624 18.85 26.79 -2.02
CA PRO A 624 18.97 25.69 -1.06
C PRO A 624 19.68 24.47 -1.66
N GLY A 625 19.76 24.37 -2.99
CA GLY A 625 20.35 23.26 -3.74
C GLY A 625 19.49 22.87 -4.95
N SER A 626 19.92 21.82 -5.66
CA SER A 626 19.16 21.20 -6.75
C SER A 626 18.24 20.09 -6.26
N ALA A 627 17.01 20.02 -6.78
CA ALA A 627 16.14 18.85 -6.62
C ALA A 627 15.02 18.83 -7.67
N SER A 628 14.82 17.67 -8.33
CA SER A 628 13.73 17.46 -9.30
C SER A 628 12.34 17.64 -8.68
N SER A 629 12.23 17.40 -7.36
CA SER A 629 11.06 17.63 -6.53
C SER A 629 11.44 18.24 -5.19
N TYR A 630 10.60 19.14 -4.69
CA TYR A 630 10.83 19.84 -3.44
C TYR A 630 9.52 20.44 -2.91
N ASP A 631 9.56 20.86 -1.65
CA ASP A 631 8.52 21.65 -1.01
C ASP A 631 9.11 22.84 -0.26
N LEU A 632 8.33 23.90 -0.10
CA LEU A 632 8.72 25.14 0.59
C LEU A 632 7.57 25.55 1.51
N ALA A 633 7.86 25.71 2.79
CA ALA A 633 6.88 26.13 3.79
C ALA A 633 7.51 27.11 4.79
N ALA A 634 6.69 27.92 5.44
CA ALA A 634 7.11 28.89 6.44
C ALA A 634 6.28 28.76 7.71
N GLY A 635 6.91 29.02 8.86
CA GLY A 635 6.27 28.95 10.18
C GLY A 635 6.89 29.92 11.18
N SER A 636 6.64 29.68 12.47
CA SER A 636 7.21 30.43 13.59
C SER A 636 8.75 30.45 13.57
N GLY A 637 9.37 29.32 13.21
CA GLY A 637 10.81 29.16 13.01
C GLY A 637 11.38 29.67 11.68
N GLY A 638 10.62 30.41 10.88
CA GLY A 638 11.06 30.93 9.57
C GLY A 638 10.79 29.99 8.40
N LEU A 639 11.62 30.08 7.35
CA LEU A 639 11.43 29.40 6.06
C LEU A 639 12.19 28.07 6.01
N LEU A 640 11.49 26.99 5.64
CA LEU A 640 12.07 25.66 5.37
C LEU A 640 11.91 25.27 3.91
N ALA A 641 12.91 24.58 3.38
CA ALA A 641 12.89 23.90 2.09
C ALA A 641 13.20 22.41 2.29
N ALA A 642 12.34 21.52 1.78
CA ALA A 642 12.56 20.08 1.76
C ALA A 642 12.88 19.63 0.34
N LEU A 643 14.06 19.03 0.15
CA LEU A 643 14.56 18.59 -1.15
C LEU A 643 14.41 17.07 -1.28
N GLY A 644 13.74 16.61 -2.34
CA GLY A 644 13.56 15.19 -2.64
C GLY A 644 14.76 14.58 -3.37
N GLY A 645 14.85 13.25 -3.33
CA GLY A 645 15.93 12.47 -3.95
C GLY A 645 16.28 11.22 -3.16
N ASP A 646 17.44 10.64 -3.46
CA ASP A 646 17.91 9.37 -2.86
C ASP A 646 18.28 9.50 -1.36
N ALA A 647 18.66 10.72 -0.94
CA ALA A 647 18.89 11.09 0.45
C ALA A 647 18.23 12.46 0.74
N PRO A 648 16.90 12.49 0.95
CA PRO A 648 16.11 13.71 1.15
C PRO A 648 16.64 14.58 2.28
N VAL A 649 16.55 15.90 2.14
CA VAL A 649 17.13 16.85 3.09
C VAL A 649 16.20 18.03 3.38
N VAL A 650 16.07 18.39 4.66
CA VAL A 650 15.36 19.60 5.09
C VAL A 650 16.38 20.67 5.48
N LYS A 651 16.21 21.87 4.91
CA LYS A 651 17.06 23.03 5.15
C LYS A 651 16.26 24.23 5.63
N GLN A 652 16.88 25.09 6.42
CA GLN A 652 16.33 26.32 6.97
C GLN A 652 17.08 27.53 6.42
N LEU A 653 16.36 28.62 6.13
CA LEU A 653 16.95 29.91 5.83
C LEU A 653 17.43 30.57 7.13
N ASP A 654 18.73 30.77 7.26
CA ASP A 654 19.42 31.41 8.39
C ASP A 654 20.20 32.63 7.84
N GLY A 655 19.62 33.82 8.00
CA GLY A 655 20.04 35.04 7.30
C GLY A 655 20.00 34.85 5.78
N ASP A 656 21.12 35.17 5.12
CA ASP A 656 21.31 34.97 3.67
C ASP A 656 21.83 33.56 3.31
N SER A 657 21.64 32.54 4.18
CA SER A 657 22.23 31.20 3.99
C SER A 657 21.25 30.05 4.24
N TRP A 658 21.47 28.91 3.59
CA TRP A 658 20.67 27.70 3.81
C TRP A 658 21.43 26.68 4.66
N LYS A 659 20.97 26.50 5.89
CA LYS A 659 21.51 25.53 6.85
C LYS A 659 20.79 24.19 6.70
N GLU A 660 21.55 23.10 6.55
CA GLU A 660 21.01 21.74 6.65
C GLU A 660 20.59 21.45 8.09
N LEU A 661 19.33 21.04 8.29
CA LEU A 661 18.80 20.70 9.61
C LEU A 661 18.75 19.20 9.85
N ALA A 662 18.30 18.43 8.85
CA ALA A 662 18.17 16.98 8.94
C ALA A 662 18.12 16.34 7.55
N ARG A 663 18.42 15.03 7.49
CA ARG A 663 18.46 14.21 6.28
C ARG A 663 17.81 12.85 6.54
N LEU A 664 17.26 12.23 5.51
CA LEU A 664 16.78 10.84 5.53
C LEU A 664 17.76 9.91 4.81
N ASP A 665 17.99 8.72 5.38
CA ASP A 665 18.82 7.65 4.79
C ASP A 665 18.05 6.80 3.76
N LYS A 666 16.74 7.04 3.60
CA LYS A 666 15.87 6.42 2.59
C LYS A 666 15.48 7.44 1.53
N ALA A 667 15.43 7.00 0.27
CA ALA A 667 14.96 7.79 -0.85
C ALA A 667 13.48 8.20 -0.70
N ALA A 668 13.18 9.48 -0.96
CA ALA A 668 11.82 10.00 -1.06
C ALA A 668 11.77 11.16 -2.07
N HIS A 669 10.82 11.10 -2.99
CA HIS A 669 10.81 11.96 -4.17
C HIS A 669 9.55 12.84 -4.27
N GLU A 670 8.64 12.79 -3.29
CA GLU A 670 7.62 13.82 -3.07
C GLU A 670 7.60 14.22 -1.58
N PRO A 671 8.53 15.10 -1.14
CA PRO A 671 8.44 15.67 0.19
C PRO A 671 7.23 16.61 0.30
N ARG A 672 6.59 16.65 1.47
CA ARG A 672 5.65 17.72 1.88
C ARG A 672 5.99 18.26 3.26
N LEU A 673 6.00 19.57 3.41
CA LEU A 673 6.21 20.24 4.69
C LEU A 673 4.88 20.75 5.28
N ALA A 674 4.69 20.56 6.57
CA ALA A 674 3.62 21.21 7.33
C ALA A 674 4.16 21.74 8.67
N PHE A 675 3.50 22.74 9.24
CA PHE A 675 3.86 23.34 10.53
C PHE A 675 2.70 23.24 11.51
N GLY A 676 2.98 22.72 12.71
CA GLY A 676 2.24 23.07 13.92
C GLY A 676 2.81 24.35 14.53
N ALA A 677 2.30 24.77 15.70
CA ALA A 677 2.72 26.02 16.36
C ALA A 677 4.25 26.12 16.56
N ASP A 678 4.86 25.06 17.12
CA ASP A 678 6.27 25.00 17.52
C ASP A 678 7.02 23.82 16.88
N THR A 679 6.54 23.27 15.77
CA THR A 679 7.12 22.05 15.16
C THR A 679 6.87 21.99 13.66
N ALA A 680 7.90 21.60 12.90
CA ALA A 680 7.78 21.26 11.49
C ALA A 680 7.69 19.73 11.31
N PHE A 681 6.89 19.31 10.33
CA PHE A 681 6.70 17.92 9.94
C PHE A 681 6.98 17.74 8.46
N LEU A 682 7.51 16.56 8.11
CA LEU A 682 7.83 16.14 6.75
C LEU A 682 7.07 14.86 6.42
N LEU A 683 6.20 14.88 5.41
CA LEU A 683 5.75 13.65 4.74
C LEU A 683 6.77 13.30 3.67
N ALA A 684 7.28 12.08 3.72
CA ALA A 684 8.17 11.51 2.71
C ALA A 684 7.34 10.53 1.86
N ALA A 685 6.85 10.99 0.71
CA ALA A 685 6.27 10.11 -0.29
C ALA A 685 7.36 9.62 -1.27
N PRO A 686 7.41 8.32 -1.59
CA PRO A 686 8.40 7.75 -2.51
C PRO A 686 7.95 7.91 -3.98
N ASN A 687 8.82 7.58 -4.95
CA ASN A 687 8.54 7.88 -6.36
C ASN A 687 7.59 6.86 -7.04
N GLY A 688 6.36 7.28 -7.33
CA GLY A 688 5.41 6.53 -8.14
C GLY A 688 4.83 5.28 -7.49
N ALA A 689 3.88 4.65 -8.19
CA ALA A 689 3.01 3.59 -7.64
C ALA A 689 3.74 2.30 -7.21
N SER A 690 4.99 2.07 -7.64
CA SER A 690 5.79 0.90 -7.28
C SER A 690 6.62 1.07 -6.01
N ALA A 691 6.80 2.29 -5.51
CA ALA A 691 7.69 2.56 -4.39
C ALA A 691 6.93 2.57 -3.04
N LYS A 692 7.41 1.75 -2.09
CA LYS A 692 6.54 1.17 -1.05
C LYS A 692 6.95 1.54 0.38
N ASP A 693 6.87 2.82 0.74
CA ASP A 693 7.01 3.28 2.14
C ASP A 693 6.52 4.74 2.33
N LEU A 694 5.21 4.99 2.55
CA LEU A 694 4.71 6.34 2.87
C LEU A 694 4.85 6.62 4.37
N ARG A 695 5.62 7.65 4.76
CA ARG A 695 5.85 7.99 6.18
C ARG A 695 5.83 9.49 6.44
N ALA A 696 5.40 9.85 7.64
CA ALA A 696 5.56 11.19 8.21
C ALA A 696 6.68 11.20 9.26
N TYR A 697 7.35 12.34 9.40
CA TYR A 697 8.46 12.59 10.31
C TYR A 697 8.28 13.93 11.01
N GLN A 698 8.59 13.99 12.31
CA GLN A 698 8.76 15.22 13.06
C GLN A 698 10.21 15.69 12.91
N LEU A 699 10.41 16.96 12.57
CA LEU A 699 11.73 17.59 12.62
C LEU A 699 11.97 18.09 14.05
N LYS A 700 12.90 17.45 14.76
CA LYS A 700 13.21 17.77 16.16
C LYS A 700 14.71 17.58 16.43
N ASP A 701 15.31 18.53 17.14
CA ASP A 701 16.71 18.48 17.63
C ASP A 701 17.78 18.16 16.55
N GLY A 702 17.49 18.46 15.27
CA GLY A 702 18.37 18.16 14.13
C GLY A 702 18.18 16.76 13.52
N ALA A 703 17.12 16.05 13.89
CA ALA A 703 16.75 14.74 13.36
C ALA A 703 15.33 14.73 12.78
N LEU A 704 15.08 13.82 11.84
CA LEU A 704 13.75 13.48 11.34
C LEU A 704 13.31 12.18 12.01
N THR A 705 12.52 12.28 13.08
CA THR A 705 12.00 11.12 13.83
C THR A 705 10.62 10.73 13.30
N PRO A 706 10.33 9.45 12.98
CA PRO A 706 9.01 9.04 12.48
C PRO A 706 7.86 9.46 13.39
N VAL A 707 6.77 9.98 12.81
CA VAL A 707 5.51 10.24 13.53
C VAL A 707 4.74 8.92 13.59
N GLY A 708 5.15 8.08 14.54
CA GLY A 708 4.57 6.76 14.75
C GLY A 708 4.95 5.74 13.68
N ASP A 709 4.02 4.84 13.39
CA ASP A 709 4.14 3.78 12.41
C ASP A 709 3.96 4.29 10.96
N ARG A 710 4.03 3.40 9.97
CA ARG A 710 3.91 3.70 8.54
C ARG A 710 2.50 4.23 8.21
N VAL A 711 2.41 5.29 7.41
CA VAL A 711 1.13 5.91 7.02
C VAL A 711 0.32 4.94 6.16
N ASP A 712 0.92 4.46 5.07
CA ASP A 712 0.31 3.49 4.16
C ASP A 712 1.39 2.74 3.36
N LYS A 713 0.99 1.75 2.55
CA LYS A 713 1.93 0.98 1.74
C LYS A 713 2.71 1.82 0.71
N GLY A 714 2.22 2.99 0.31
CA GLY A 714 2.82 3.94 -0.63
C GLY A 714 1.85 5.11 -0.90
N GLY A 715 2.06 5.87 -1.98
CA GLY A 715 1.08 6.86 -2.45
C GLY A 715 1.70 7.96 -3.31
N ASP A 716 0.92 8.49 -4.26
CA ASP A 716 1.29 9.66 -5.07
C ASP A 716 0.38 10.87 -4.80
N SER A 717 0.74 12.04 -5.33
CA SER A 717 -0.07 13.28 -5.24
C SER A 717 -0.31 13.74 -3.80
N ALA A 718 0.54 13.32 -2.86
CA ALA A 718 0.29 13.42 -1.43
C ALA A 718 0.32 14.86 -0.93
N SER A 719 -0.47 15.15 0.11
CA SER A 719 -0.45 16.38 0.90
C SER A 719 -0.19 16.08 2.37
N LEU A 720 0.30 17.08 3.10
CA LEU A 720 0.38 17.06 4.55
C LEU A 720 -0.17 18.38 5.10
N THR A 721 -0.95 18.31 6.16
CA THR A 721 -1.40 19.47 6.93
C THR A 721 -1.31 19.17 8.43
N VAL A 722 -1.28 20.21 9.26
CA VAL A 722 -1.47 20.09 10.71
C VAL A 722 -2.78 20.77 11.07
N PHE A 723 -3.60 20.08 11.86
CA PHE A 723 -4.91 20.55 12.27
C PHE A 723 -5.20 20.12 13.70
N GLY A 724 -5.54 21.09 14.56
CA GLY A 724 -5.57 20.89 16.00
C GLY A 724 -4.20 20.44 16.52
N ASP A 725 -4.16 19.29 17.19
CA ASP A 725 -2.97 18.61 17.70
C ASP A 725 -2.47 17.47 16.79
N ARG A 726 -3.06 17.31 15.58
CA ARG A 726 -2.83 16.17 14.68
C ARG A 726 -2.24 16.56 13.34
N LEU A 727 -1.56 15.61 12.70
CA LEU A 727 -1.26 15.64 11.28
C LEU A 727 -2.40 14.95 10.52
N PHE A 728 -2.77 15.52 9.37
CA PHE A 728 -3.63 14.88 8.38
C PHE A 728 -2.89 14.80 7.04
N THR A 729 -3.09 13.72 6.30
CA THR A 729 -2.53 13.51 4.97
C THR A 729 -3.57 12.89 4.04
N ALA A 730 -3.71 13.46 2.84
CA ALA A 730 -4.44 12.85 1.75
C ALA A 730 -3.46 12.52 0.63
N TYR A 731 -3.70 11.39 -0.05
CA TYR A 731 -2.84 10.88 -1.11
C TYR A 731 -3.64 9.91 -2.00
N ARG A 732 -3.10 9.58 -3.16
CA ARG A 732 -3.70 8.62 -4.08
C ARG A 732 -3.01 7.26 -3.96
N MET A 733 -3.80 6.20 -3.82
CA MET A 733 -3.33 4.80 -3.75
C MET A 733 -4.21 3.89 -4.59
N ASP A 734 -3.62 3.03 -5.42
CA ASP A 734 -4.33 2.07 -6.27
C ASP A 734 -5.49 2.71 -7.09
N GLY A 735 -5.34 3.99 -7.47
CA GLY A 735 -6.36 4.78 -8.18
C GLY A 735 -7.47 5.39 -7.29
N LYS A 736 -7.40 5.25 -5.96
CA LYS A 736 -8.37 5.77 -4.98
C LYS A 736 -7.82 6.98 -4.23
N ALA A 737 -8.72 7.86 -3.80
CA ALA A 737 -8.44 8.83 -2.74
C ALA A 737 -8.30 8.09 -1.40
N MET A 738 -7.31 8.46 -0.60
CA MET A 738 -7.13 8.01 0.79
C MET A 738 -6.92 9.23 1.68
N VAL A 739 -7.53 9.25 2.86
CA VAL A 739 -7.35 10.27 3.89
C VAL A 739 -6.97 9.60 5.20
N ARG A 740 -5.85 10.01 5.81
CA ARG A 740 -5.39 9.52 7.10
C ARG A 740 -4.96 10.63 8.05
N PHE A 741 -4.95 10.29 9.33
CA PHE A 741 -4.46 11.14 10.41
C PHE A 741 -3.74 10.29 11.47
N ASN A 742 -2.91 10.93 12.30
CA ASN A 742 -2.26 10.26 13.42
C ASN A 742 -3.01 10.48 14.75
N GLY A 743 -2.78 9.59 15.71
CA GLY A 743 -3.32 9.69 17.06
C GLY A 743 -4.67 8.99 17.26
N PRO A 744 -5.09 8.70 18.51
CA PRO A 744 -6.22 7.83 18.85
C PRO A 744 -7.57 8.21 18.22
N ASP A 745 -8.41 7.22 17.91
CA ASP A 745 -9.84 7.45 17.58
C ASP A 745 -10.58 8.22 18.70
N SER A 746 -10.14 8.06 19.95
CA SER A 746 -10.83 8.56 21.15
C SER A 746 -10.58 10.02 21.53
N ALA A 747 -9.62 10.71 20.88
CA ALA A 747 -9.47 12.15 21.03
C ALA A 747 -10.30 12.86 19.95
N ASP A 748 -11.61 12.94 20.18
CA ASP A 748 -12.61 13.39 19.22
C ASP A 748 -12.31 14.81 18.69
N ALA A 749 -11.62 14.88 17.55
CA ALA A 749 -11.10 16.13 17.00
C ALA A 749 -12.18 16.82 16.17
N LEU A 750 -12.46 18.10 16.47
CA LEU A 750 -13.47 18.87 15.75
C LEU A 750 -12.96 19.18 14.33
N LEU A 751 -13.46 18.48 13.30
CA LEU A 751 -12.98 18.57 11.91
C LEU A 751 -13.56 19.74 11.12
N SER A 752 -14.85 20.07 11.31
CA SER A 752 -15.49 21.19 10.64
C SER A 752 -16.71 21.72 11.41
N LEU A 753 -17.28 22.85 10.95
CA LEU A 753 -18.63 23.27 11.31
C LEU A 753 -19.55 23.20 10.10
N SER A 754 -20.77 22.73 10.29
CA SER A 754 -21.84 22.79 9.28
C SER A 754 -23.03 23.59 9.81
N VAL A 755 -23.60 24.46 8.96
CA VAL A 755 -24.71 25.34 9.34
C VAL A 755 -25.83 25.20 8.33
N THR A 756 -27.01 24.79 8.80
CA THR A 756 -28.26 24.96 8.04
C THR A 756 -28.79 26.37 8.33
N PRO A 757 -28.95 27.25 7.32
CA PRO A 757 -29.46 28.60 7.53
C PRO A 757 -30.86 28.60 8.17
N PRO A 758 -31.24 29.68 8.89
CA PRO A 758 -32.60 29.81 9.43
C PRO A 758 -33.64 29.82 8.31
N ALA A 759 -34.87 29.42 8.65
CA ALA A 759 -35.98 29.31 7.70
C ALA A 759 -36.40 30.66 7.07
N LEU A 760 -35.93 31.78 7.62
CA LEU A 760 -36.08 33.12 7.06
C LEU A 760 -34.70 33.77 6.86
N THR A 761 -34.31 33.95 5.60
CA THR A 761 -33.07 34.61 5.16
C THR A 761 -33.34 35.94 4.43
N SER A 762 -34.53 36.52 4.61
CA SER A 762 -34.98 37.74 3.92
C SER A 762 -35.75 38.65 4.85
N TYR A 763 -35.32 39.90 4.94
CA TYR A 763 -35.74 40.90 5.94
C TYR A 763 -35.90 42.28 5.31
N ARG A 764 -36.63 43.19 5.96
CA ARG A 764 -36.63 44.62 5.66
C ARG A 764 -35.63 45.35 6.55
N LEU A 765 -35.18 46.52 6.11
CA LEU A 765 -34.30 47.39 6.89
C LEU A 765 -34.95 47.73 8.25
N GLY A 766 -34.31 47.30 9.33
CA GLY A 766 -34.80 47.47 10.72
C GLY A 766 -35.61 46.30 11.30
N ASP A 767 -35.86 45.22 10.56
CA ASP A 767 -36.56 44.04 11.09
C ASP A 767 -35.76 43.32 12.19
N SER A 768 -36.48 42.60 13.07
CA SER A 768 -35.85 41.65 14.00
C SER A 768 -35.55 40.32 13.28
N VAL A 769 -34.29 39.91 13.27
CA VAL A 769 -33.87 38.64 12.63
C VAL A 769 -34.30 37.42 13.44
N SER A 770 -34.60 36.31 12.75
CA SER A 770 -35.04 35.06 13.36
C SER A 770 -34.03 33.93 13.14
N THR A 771 -33.62 33.28 14.24
CA THR A 771 -32.81 32.05 14.21
C THR A 771 -33.67 30.78 14.09
N GLN A 772 -34.99 30.90 13.87
CA GLN A 772 -35.87 29.73 13.77
C GLN A 772 -35.47 28.86 12.56
N GLY A 773 -35.13 27.59 12.82
CA GLY A 773 -34.64 26.64 11.81
C GLY A 773 -33.11 26.65 11.60
N LEU A 774 -32.37 27.55 12.24
CA LEU A 774 -30.91 27.52 12.26
C LEU A 774 -30.45 26.24 12.99
N ARG A 775 -29.68 25.39 12.31
CA ARG A 775 -29.03 24.22 12.90
C ARG A 775 -27.52 24.37 12.73
N VAL A 776 -26.77 24.10 13.79
CA VAL A 776 -25.30 24.17 13.79
C VAL A 776 -24.77 22.82 14.23
N PHE A 777 -23.84 22.26 13.48
CA PHE A 777 -23.17 21.00 13.80
C PHE A 777 -21.68 21.24 14.00
N ALA A 778 -21.18 20.72 15.12
CA ALA A 778 -19.78 20.48 15.38
C ALA A 778 -19.44 19.10 14.82
N ASN A 779 -18.78 19.04 13.67
CA ASN A 779 -18.47 17.79 12.99
C ASN A 779 -17.14 17.26 13.52
N TYR A 780 -17.19 16.34 14.49
CA TYR A 780 -15.98 15.72 15.04
C TYR A 780 -15.63 14.42 14.30
N LEU A 781 -14.40 13.95 14.50
CA LEU A 781 -13.85 12.73 13.89
C LEU A 781 -14.68 11.46 14.17
N SER A 782 -15.20 11.28 15.39
CA SER A 782 -16.04 10.13 15.73
C SER A 782 -17.48 10.24 15.22
N GLY A 783 -17.86 11.43 14.76
CA GLY A 783 -19.20 11.77 14.31
C GLY A 783 -19.58 13.21 14.70
N PRO A 784 -20.67 13.75 14.14
CA PRO A 784 -21.10 15.12 14.41
C PRO A 784 -21.99 15.25 15.65
N LYS A 785 -21.90 16.40 16.30
CA LYS A 785 -22.75 16.84 17.39
C LYS A 785 -23.52 18.09 16.97
N GLU A 786 -24.85 18.03 16.99
CA GLU A 786 -25.66 19.25 16.87
C GLU A 786 -25.48 20.13 18.12
N LEU A 787 -25.18 21.41 17.91
CA LEU A 787 -24.89 22.39 18.96
C LEU A 787 -26.16 23.14 19.39
N ALA A 788 -26.36 23.26 20.70
CA ALA A 788 -27.44 24.06 21.24
C ALA A 788 -27.18 25.56 21.08
N ALA A 789 -28.25 26.36 20.97
CA ALA A 789 -28.15 27.82 20.97
C ALA A 789 -27.48 28.32 22.26
N GLY A 790 -26.33 28.99 22.12
CA GLY A 790 -25.48 29.41 23.23
C GLY A 790 -24.22 28.57 23.44
N GLU A 791 -24.07 27.41 22.79
CA GLU A 791 -22.76 26.72 22.70
C GLU A 791 -21.84 27.38 21.67
N TYR A 792 -22.41 27.94 20.60
CA TYR A 792 -21.73 28.70 19.55
C TYR A 792 -22.02 30.21 19.68
N THR A 793 -21.13 31.05 19.15
CA THR A 793 -21.41 32.48 18.92
C THR A 793 -21.97 32.70 17.52
N LEU A 794 -22.87 33.67 17.37
CA LEU A 794 -23.42 34.11 16.09
C LEU A 794 -23.21 35.62 15.96
N THR A 795 -22.64 36.05 14.84
CA THR A 795 -22.28 37.45 14.57
C THR A 795 -22.74 37.89 13.17
N GLY A 796 -22.88 39.19 12.92
CA GLY A 796 -23.28 39.75 11.62
C GLY A 796 -24.76 39.58 11.23
N PHE A 797 -25.52 38.75 11.97
CA PHE A 797 -26.96 38.53 11.76
C PHE A 797 -27.79 39.65 12.40
N ASP A 798 -28.01 40.73 11.64
CA ASP A 798 -28.91 41.84 11.99
C ASP A 798 -29.41 42.54 10.72
N ALA A 799 -30.54 43.24 10.79
CA ALA A 799 -31.13 43.94 9.63
C ALA A 799 -30.86 45.47 9.61
N SER A 800 -29.77 45.96 10.23
CA SER A 800 -29.50 47.41 10.36
C SER A 800 -28.99 48.10 9.09
N GLN A 801 -28.64 47.36 8.05
CA GLN A 801 -28.15 47.88 6.76
C GLN A 801 -28.69 47.03 5.60
N PRO A 802 -29.02 47.66 4.44
CA PRO A 802 -29.59 46.97 3.28
C PRO A 802 -28.56 46.19 2.46
N GLY A 803 -29.03 45.32 1.57
CA GLY A 803 -28.23 44.46 0.71
C GLY A 803 -28.12 43.02 1.20
N THR A 804 -27.35 42.19 0.49
CA THR A 804 -27.01 40.84 0.94
C THR A 804 -25.86 40.89 1.94
N ARG A 805 -26.04 40.22 3.08
CA ARG A 805 -25.14 40.23 4.24
C ARG A 805 -24.85 38.81 4.68
N GLN A 806 -23.66 38.57 5.24
CA GLN A 806 -23.35 37.30 5.90
C GLN A 806 -23.52 37.39 7.42
N ALA A 807 -23.95 36.27 7.98
CA ALA A 807 -23.89 35.93 9.38
C ALA A 807 -22.84 34.84 9.60
N THR A 808 -21.99 34.97 10.61
CA THR A 808 -20.91 34.02 10.94
C THR A 808 -21.19 33.35 12.28
N VAL A 809 -21.25 32.02 12.25
CA VAL A 809 -21.25 31.13 13.42
C VAL A 809 -19.80 30.78 13.77
N THR A 810 -19.42 30.78 15.05
CA THR A 810 -18.09 30.34 15.51
C THR A 810 -18.20 29.40 16.72
N TYR A 811 -17.42 28.32 16.72
CA TYR A 811 -17.33 27.34 17.81
C TYR A 811 -15.92 26.75 17.91
N GLN A 812 -15.36 26.70 19.12
CA GLN A 812 -14.00 26.20 19.42
C GLN A 812 -12.87 26.73 18.49
N GLY A 813 -13.04 27.94 17.93
CA GLY A 813 -12.07 28.59 17.05
C GLY A 813 -12.30 28.40 15.55
N MET A 814 -13.18 27.48 15.12
CA MET A 814 -13.63 27.39 13.73
C MET A 814 -14.89 28.20 13.49
N SER A 815 -15.10 28.63 12.24
CA SER A 815 -16.25 29.42 11.81
C SER A 815 -16.93 28.85 10.57
N ALA A 816 -18.23 29.12 10.43
CA ALA A 816 -19.02 28.86 9.22
C ALA A 816 -20.07 29.96 9.03
N SER A 817 -20.34 30.36 7.78
CA SER A 817 -21.21 31.50 7.47
C SER A 817 -22.40 31.14 6.59
N PHE A 818 -23.49 31.90 6.72
CA PHE A 818 -24.62 31.89 5.79
C PHE A 818 -25.02 33.32 5.39
N SER A 819 -25.59 33.49 4.20
CA SER A 819 -26.11 34.79 3.76
C SER A 819 -27.60 34.97 4.03
N PHE A 820 -27.98 36.23 4.19
CA PHE A 820 -29.35 36.73 4.27
C PHE A 820 -29.43 38.08 3.54
N THR A 821 -30.62 38.50 3.12
CA THR A 821 -30.81 39.76 2.37
C THR A 821 -31.73 40.72 3.13
N VAL A 822 -31.35 41.99 3.16
CA VAL A 822 -32.09 43.08 3.79
C VAL A 822 -32.55 44.06 2.71
N PHE A 823 -33.87 44.25 2.56
CA PHE A 823 -34.47 45.12 1.57
C PHE A 823 -34.81 46.50 2.14
N GLU A 824 -34.54 47.57 1.40
CA GLU A 824 -35.11 48.89 1.72
C GLU A 824 -36.63 48.91 1.49
N ALA A 825 -37.33 49.77 2.22
CA ALA A 825 -38.74 50.03 1.96
C ALA A 825 -38.87 50.95 0.74
N ALA A 826 -39.51 50.46 -0.33
CA ALA A 826 -39.79 51.27 -1.51
C ALA A 826 -40.64 52.50 -1.15
N ALA A 827 -40.19 53.69 -1.56
CA ALA A 827 -40.91 54.94 -1.33
C ALA A 827 -42.29 54.92 -2.05
N PRO A 828 -43.37 55.38 -1.40
CA PRO A 828 -44.71 55.28 -1.96
C PRO A 828 -44.89 56.24 -3.14
N THR A 829 -45.15 55.69 -4.33
CA THR A 829 -45.63 56.46 -5.49
C THR A 829 -47.11 56.81 -5.30
N ALA A 830 -47.47 58.06 -5.59
CA ALA A 830 -48.81 58.58 -5.29
C ALA A 830 -49.88 58.10 -6.28
N GLN A 831 -51.06 57.78 -5.75
CA GLN A 831 -52.31 57.59 -6.51
C GLN A 831 -53.29 58.73 -6.16
N PRO A 832 -53.99 59.34 -7.12
CA PRO A 832 -54.82 60.53 -6.89
C PRO A 832 -56.14 60.25 -6.15
N THR A 833 -56.72 61.33 -5.62
CA THR A 833 -57.82 61.39 -4.66
C THR A 833 -59.23 61.13 -5.22
N ALA A 834 -60.11 60.66 -4.32
CA ALA A 834 -61.56 60.89 -4.34
C ALA A 834 -62.02 61.25 -2.91
N GLU A 835 -63.14 61.95 -2.77
CA GLU A 835 -63.51 62.69 -1.54
C GLU A 835 -64.23 61.86 -0.44
N PRO A 836 -64.20 62.31 0.84
CA PRO A 836 -64.87 61.66 1.96
C PRO A 836 -66.27 62.23 2.26
N THR A 837 -67.17 61.39 2.81
CA THR A 837 -68.42 61.80 3.47
C THR A 837 -68.64 60.99 4.75
N ALA A 838 -69.44 61.51 5.70
CA ALA A 838 -69.31 61.18 7.13
C ALA A 838 -70.10 59.95 7.65
N VAL A 839 -69.45 59.18 8.54
CA VAL A 839 -69.79 58.97 9.99
C VAL A 839 -71.27 59.30 10.37
N PRO A 840 -72.06 58.42 11.02
CA PRO A 840 -71.69 57.92 12.37
C PRO A 840 -72.17 56.53 12.88
N THR A 841 -71.35 55.99 13.81
CA THR A 841 -71.63 55.16 15.01
C THR A 841 -72.85 54.23 15.12
N ALA A 842 -72.59 52.95 15.42
CA ALA A 842 -73.23 52.22 16.54
C ALA A 842 -72.40 50.98 16.99
N GLU A 843 -72.19 50.86 18.30
CA GLU A 843 -71.87 49.62 19.03
C GLU A 843 -73.02 49.36 20.04
N PRO A 844 -73.16 48.19 20.70
CA PRO A 844 -72.51 46.88 20.49
C PRO A 844 -73.56 45.73 20.34
N THR A 845 -73.14 44.45 20.39
CA THR A 845 -73.67 43.35 21.27
C THR A 845 -73.33 41.94 20.73
N ALA A 846 -73.32 40.93 21.60
CA ALA A 846 -72.66 39.63 21.50
C ALA A 846 -73.34 38.51 20.66
N VAL A 847 -72.51 37.54 20.18
CA VAL A 847 -72.59 36.03 20.34
C VAL A 847 -73.94 35.32 20.02
N PRO A 848 -74.00 34.16 19.29
CA PRO A 848 -73.05 33.03 19.27
C PRO A 848 -72.73 32.33 17.92
N THR A 849 -71.93 31.27 18.04
CA THR A 849 -71.48 30.20 17.10
C THR A 849 -72.41 29.69 15.98
N ALA A 850 -71.82 29.40 14.82
CA ALA A 850 -72.13 28.23 13.96
C ALA A 850 -70.97 27.86 13.01
N GLU A 851 -70.83 26.58 12.68
CA GLU A 851 -69.95 25.96 11.66
C GLU A 851 -70.78 24.84 10.95
N PRO A 852 -70.40 24.29 9.78
CA PRO A 852 -69.40 24.69 8.77
C PRO A 852 -69.96 24.61 7.31
N THR A 853 -69.09 24.43 6.29
CA THR A 853 -69.34 24.02 4.88
C THR A 853 -70.08 25.00 3.93
N ALA A 854 -69.76 25.14 2.62
CA ALA A 854 -68.86 24.40 1.70
C ALA A 854 -68.49 25.22 0.41
N VAL A 855 -67.39 24.83 -0.29
CA VAL A 855 -67.17 24.64 -1.78
C VAL A 855 -67.67 25.72 -2.79
N PRO A 856 -67.00 26.05 -3.95
CA PRO A 856 -65.83 25.44 -4.63
C PRO A 856 -64.69 26.44 -5.03
N THR A 857 -63.70 25.95 -5.79
CA THR A 857 -62.87 26.74 -6.74
C THR A 857 -62.81 26.07 -8.11
N ALA A 858 -62.55 26.84 -9.17
CA ALA A 858 -62.57 26.42 -10.58
C ALA A 858 -61.25 26.72 -11.32
N GLU A 859 -61.18 26.37 -12.61
CA GLU A 859 -59.99 26.42 -13.50
C GLU A 859 -59.43 27.84 -13.74
N PRO A 860 -58.23 27.95 -14.35
CA PRO A 860 -58.25 28.30 -15.79
C PRO A 860 -57.29 27.52 -16.71
N THR A 861 -57.61 27.59 -18.01
CA THR A 861 -56.86 27.11 -19.21
C THR A 861 -56.15 28.28 -19.93
N ALA A 862 -55.29 28.14 -20.97
CA ALA A 862 -54.31 27.13 -21.43
C ALA A 862 -53.56 27.63 -22.72
N VAL A 863 -52.55 26.88 -23.23
CA VAL A 863 -51.94 26.96 -24.61
C VAL A 863 -51.02 28.20 -24.87
N PRO A 864 -50.04 28.23 -25.82
CA PRO A 864 -49.38 27.22 -26.72
C PRO A 864 -47.94 26.80 -26.27
N THR A 865 -47.12 25.98 -26.98
CA THR A 865 -47.02 25.65 -28.43
C THR A 865 -46.50 24.23 -28.74
N ALA A 866 -46.80 23.78 -29.96
CA ALA A 866 -46.30 22.62 -30.75
C ALA A 866 -44.75 22.44 -30.83
N LYS A 867 -44.14 21.36 -31.37
CA LYS A 867 -44.57 20.13 -32.10
C LYS A 867 -43.45 19.06 -32.03
N PRO A 868 -43.72 17.74 -32.21
CA PRO A 868 -43.35 17.10 -33.49
C PRO A 868 -44.43 16.12 -34.03
N THR A 869 -44.16 15.44 -35.18
CA THR A 869 -45.16 14.69 -35.98
C THR A 869 -44.93 13.16 -35.98
N ALA A 870 -45.90 12.37 -36.46
CA ALA A 870 -46.02 10.93 -36.25
C ALA A 870 -45.69 10.03 -37.48
N VAL A 871 -45.15 8.81 -37.23
CA VAL A 871 -45.63 7.44 -37.60
C VAL A 871 -46.06 7.20 -39.08
N PRO A 872 -45.69 6.08 -39.82
CA PRO A 872 -46.07 4.70 -39.45
C PRO A 872 -45.31 3.44 -40.01
N SER A 873 -45.75 2.26 -39.53
CA SER A 873 -46.04 1.00 -40.30
C SER A 873 -45.06 -0.20 -40.43
N ALA A 874 -45.18 -1.15 -39.48
CA ALA A 874 -45.51 -2.59 -39.63
C ALA A 874 -44.77 -3.60 -40.57
N LYS A 875 -44.42 -4.79 -40.02
CA LYS A 875 -44.75 -6.14 -40.58
C LYS A 875 -44.49 -7.30 -39.57
N PRO A 876 -45.50 -8.16 -39.25
CA PRO A 876 -45.27 -9.45 -38.57
C PRO A 876 -45.96 -10.68 -39.23
N THR A 877 -45.24 -11.80 -39.43
CA THR A 877 -45.73 -13.18 -39.75
C THR A 877 -44.52 -14.13 -39.87
N ALA A 878 -44.57 -15.47 -39.69
CA ALA A 878 -45.69 -16.44 -39.63
C ALA A 878 -45.41 -17.64 -38.66
N VAL A 879 -46.34 -18.60 -38.57
CA VAL A 879 -46.31 -19.81 -37.70
C VAL A 879 -46.90 -21.03 -38.44
N PRO A 880 -46.29 -22.24 -38.35
CA PRO A 880 -47.01 -23.50 -37.99
C PRO A 880 -46.15 -24.45 -37.09
N THR A 881 -46.59 -25.04 -35.96
CA THR A 881 -47.53 -26.17 -35.67
C THR A 881 -47.17 -27.56 -36.26
N ALA A 882 -47.26 -28.73 -35.59
CA ALA A 882 -47.46 -29.10 -34.16
C ALA A 882 -47.44 -30.66 -33.90
N LYS A 883 -47.29 -31.10 -32.61
CA LYS A 883 -47.79 -32.39 -31.98
C LYS A 883 -47.04 -33.72 -32.36
N PRO A 884 -47.12 -34.90 -31.63
CA PRO A 884 -47.80 -35.34 -30.37
C PRO A 884 -46.86 -35.65 -29.17
N THR A 885 -47.23 -35.95 -27.90
CA THR A 885 -48.49 -36.31 -27.14
C THR A 885 -48.76 -37.81 -26.87
N ALA A 886 -48.53 -38.28 -25.62
CA ALA A 886 -49.19 -39.44 -24.98
C ALA A 886 -49.12 -39.34 -23.43
N VAL A 887 -50.12 -39.83 -22.67
CA VAL A 887 -50.28 -39.68 -21.19
C VAL A 887 -51.08 -40.83 -20.57
N PRO A 888 -50.66 -41.40 -19.41
CA PRO A 888 -51.59 -41.63 -18.26
C PRO A 888 -50.93 -41.54 -16.85
N THR A 889 -51.60 -41.71 -15.69
CA THR A 889 -52.74 -40.96 -15.09
C THR A 889 -52.88 -41.24 -13.56
N ALA A 890 -52.74 -40.22 -12.69
CA ALA A 890 -53.36 -40.11 -11.33
C ALA A 890 -52.89 -41.09 -10.21
N LYS A 891 -53.12 -40.93 -8.88
CA LYS A 891 -53.74 -39.93 -7.95
C LYS A 891 -53.28 -40.30 -6.49
N PRO A 892 -53.62 -39.60 -5.36
CA PRO A 892 -54.07 -38.23 -5.06
C PRO A 892 -52.97 -37.46 -4.24
N THR A 893 -53.11 -36.58 -3.21
CA THR A 893 -54.21 -36.08 -2.33
C THR A 893 -53.92 -34.64 -1.77
N ALA A 894 -54.45 -34.28 -0.59
CA ALA A 894 -54.49 -32.98 0.10
C ALA A 894 -53.66 -33.00 1.43
N VAL A 895 -53.54 -31.98 2.30
CA VAL A 895 -54.35 -30.75 2.61
C VAL A 895 -53.43 -29.52 2.96
N PRO A 896 -53.85 -28.38 3.59
CA PRO A 896 -53.74 -27.05 2.96
C PRO A 896 -52.71 -26.07 3.58
N THR A 897 -52.51 -24.93 2.90
CA THR A 897 -52.01 -23.68 3.47
C THR A 897 -53.14 -22.65 3.68
N ALA A 898 -53.01 -21.79 4.71
CA ALA A 898 -54.06 -20.87 5.14
C ALA A 898 -53.76 -19.39 4.82
N LYS A 899 -54.83 -18.59 4.76
CA LYS A 899 -54.89 -17.20 4.29
C LYS A 899 -54.46 -16.16 5.35
N PRO A 900 -53.73 -15.09 4.99
CA PRO A 900 -53.45 -13.96 5.89
C PRO A 900 -54.69 -13.08 6.13
N THR A 901 -54.86 -12.59 7.36
CA THR A 901 -55.94 -11.66 7.75
C THR A 901 -55.42 -10.69 8.83
N ALA A 902 -55.91 -9.44 8.88
CA ALA A 902 -55.62 -8.46 9.94
C ALA A 902 -56.28 -8.88 11.29
N VAL A 903 -56.16 -8.22 12.45
CA VAL A 903 -56.04 -6.79 12.86
C VAL A 903 -55.45 -6.76 14.32
N PRO A 904 -55.59 -5.74 15.20
CA PRO A 904 -55.46 -4.28 15.10
C PRO A 904 -54.37 -3.72 16.07
N THR A 905 -54.34 -2.41 16.29
CA THR A 905 -53.46 -1.72 17.28
C THR A 905 -53.88 -1.91 18.74
N ALA A 906 -52.91 -1.80 19.67
CA ALA A 906 -53.13 -1.64 21.11
C ALA A 906 -52.28 -0.48 21.68
N LYS A 907 -52.78 0.16 22.74
CA LYS A 907 -52.26 1.41 23.33
C LYS A 907 -51.11 1.14 24.32
N PRO A 908 -50.08 2.02 24.43
CA PRO A 908 -49.03 1.87 25.45
C PRO A 908 -49.61 1.85 26.86
N THR A 909 -49.09 0.94 27.69
CA THR A 909 -49.45 0.77 29.11
C THR A 909 -48.18 0.86 29.96
N ALA A 910 -48.28 1.45 31.14
CA ALA A 910 -47.13 1.94 31.90
C ALA A 910 -46.18 0.86 32.44
N VAL A 911 -44.89 1.22 32.52
CA VAL A 911 -43.88 0.44 33.25
C VAL A 911 -44.17 0.52 34.76
N PRO A 912 -44.30 -0.61 35.49
CA PRO A 912 -44.48 -0.59 36.93
C PRO A 912 -43.16 -0.29 37.65
N SER A 913 -43.15 0.71 38.53
CA SER A 913 -41.99 1.02 39.37
C SER A 913 -41.87 0.02 40.53
N ALA A 914 -40.85 -0.85 40.48
CA ALA A 914 -40.48 -1.71 41.60
C ALA A 914 -39.58 -0.95 42.59
N LYS A 915 -39.98 -0.96 43.86
CA LYS A 915 -39.37 -0.18 44.96
C LYS A 915 -38.01 -0.76 45.40
N PRO A 916 -36.99 0.06 45.71
CA PRO A 916 -35.73 -0.44 46.27
C PRO A 916 -35.93 -1.09 47.64
N THR A 917 -35.22 -2.18 47.90
CA THR A 917 -35.18 -2.87 49.20
C THR A 917 -33.73 -2.91 49.70
N ALA A 918 -33.52 -2.60 50.98
CA ALA A 918 -32.20 -2.26 51.51
C ALA A 918 -31.37 -3.46 51.98
N VAL A 919 -30.04 -3.28 51.96
CA VAL A 919 -29.06 -4.08 52.71
C VAL A 919 -28.50 -3.15 53.81
N PRO A 920 -28.37 -3.60 55.08
CA PRO A 920 -28.22 -2.69 56.22
C PRO A 920 -26.82 -2.10 56.40
N SER A 921 -26.75 -0.94 57.04
CA SER A 921 -25.50 -0.28 57.42
C SER A 921 -24.94 -0.81 58.75
N ALA A 922 -23.61 -0.81 58.85
CA ALA A 922 -22.87 -0.84 60.11
C ALA A 922 -22.05 0.45 60.24
N LYS A 923 -21.79 0.88 61.48
CA LYS A 923 -21.41 2.26 61.83
C LYS A 923 -19.88 2.48 61.83
N PRO A 924 -19.37 3.65 61.41
CA PRO A 924 -17.95 3.98 61.53
C PRO A 924 -17.51 4.30 62.97
N THR A 925 -16.22 4.13 63.24
CA THR A 925 -15.54 4.53 64.48
C THR A 925 -14.22 5.24 64.13
N ALA A 926 -13.85 6.27 64.88
CA ALA A 926 -12.71 7.15 64.57
C ALA A 926 -11.52 7.02 65.54
N VAL A 927 -10.41 7.67 65.17
CA VAL A 927 -9.06 7.68 65.79
C VAL A 927 -9.06 8.22 67.24
N PRO A 928 -7.94 8.06 68.00
CA PRO A 928 -7.12 9.26 68.25
C PRO A 928 -5.58 9.05 68.39
N SER A 929 -4.82 9.97 67.76
CA SER A 929 -3.47 10.46 68.16
C SER A 929 -2.26 9.48 68.09
N ALA A 930 -1.00 9.93 67.98
CA ALA A 930 -0.42 11.26 68.30
C ALA A 930 0.55 11.85 67.25
N LYS A 931 1.17 13.00 67.61
CA LYS A 931 1.88 13.99 66.75
C LYS A 931 3.12 14.52 67.53
N PRO A 932 3.88 15.53 67.04
CA PRO A 932 5.05 15.50 66.15
C PRO A 932 6.42 15.74 66.83
N THR A 933 7.50 15.56 66.06
CA THR A 933 8.70 16.44 66.14
C THR A 933 9.37 16.56 64.76
N ALA A 934 10.24 17.56 64.54
CA ALA A 934 10.82 17.88 63.22
C ALA A 934 12.14 18.69 63.32
N VAL A 935 12.85 18.85 62.18
CA VAL A 935 13.98 19.80 61.92
C VAL A 935 15.34 19.39 62.55
N PRO A 936 16.56 19.69 61.98
CA PRO A 936 16.95 20.30 60.69
C PRO A 936 17.91 19.46 59.78
N ALA A 937 18.25 20.09 58.64
CA ALA A 937 19.14 19.72 57.53
C ALA A 937 20.60 19.29 57.78
N ALA A 938 21.18 18.62 56.76
CA ALA A 938 22.58 18.78 56.29
C ALA A 938 22.75 18.28 54.84
N GLN A 939 23.78 18.78 54.13
CA GLN A 939 24.23 18.29 52.80
C GLN A 939 25.72 17.84 52.90
N PRO A 940 26.38 17.50 51.77
CA PRO A 940 26.84 16.14 51.45
C PRO A 940 28.21 15.75 52.06
N THR A 941 28.60 14.48 51.90
CA THR A 941 30.01 14.05 52.01
C THR A 941 30.25 12.77 51.20
N ALA A 942 31.49 12.51 50.78
CA ALA A 942 31.85 11.38 49.92
C ALA A 942 33.17 10.71 50.38
N ALA A 943 33.26 9.39 50.17
CA ALA A 943 34.45 8.51 50.31
C ALA A 943 35.13 8.44 51.70
N PRO A 944 35.67 7.26 52.06
CA PRO A 944 37.12 7.06 51.87
C PRO A 944 37.47 5.69 51.25
N ALA A 945 38.77 5.37 51.16
CA ALA A 945 39.33 4.19 50.46
C ALA A 945 40.42 3.46 51.29
N VAL A 946 41.28 2.65 50.63
CA VAL A 946 42.60 2.09 51.07
C VAL A 946 42.64 0.65 51.66
N GLN A 947 42.93 -0.35 50.78
CA GLN A 947 44.13 -1.26 50.77
C GLN A 947 44.60 -2.08 52.02
N PRO A 948 45.64 -2.99 51.95
CA PRO A 948 46.17 -3.88 50.87
C PRO A 948 46.71 -5.31 51.30
N THR A 949 47.22 -6.11 50.32
CA THR A 949 48.30 -7.17 50.37
C THR A 949 48.06 -8.52 51.11
N ALA A 950 48.73 -9.67 50.83
CA ALA A 950 49.77 -10.14 49.85
C ALA A 950 49.69 -11.70 49.70
N ALA A 951 49.90 -12.38 48.55
CA ALA A 951 51.10 -12.67 47.71
C ALA A 951 52.01 -13.84 48.22
N PRO A 952 52.97 -14.44 47.45
CA PRO A 952 53.38 -14.36 46.02
C PRO A 952 52.72 -15.47 45.14
N ALA A 953 53.20 -16.04 44.00
CA ALA A 953 54.39 -16.03 43.09
C ALA A 953 53.93 -16.42 41.63
N GLY A 954 54.70 -16.63 40.53
CA GLY A 954 56.14 -16.62 40.19
C GLY A 954 56.65 -18.01 39.65
N PRO A 955 57.63 -18.14 38.69
CA PRO A 955 58.46 -17.08 38.05
C PRO A 955 58.66 -17.13 36.49
N THR A 956 58.82 -15.94 35.88
CA THR A 956 59.67 -15.56 34.70
C THR A 956 59.46 -16.18 33.29
N SER A 957 59.76 -15.49 32.16
CA SER A 957 60.43 -14.19 31.90
C SER A 957 59.80 -13.35 30.74
N ALA A 958 60.11 -12.04 30.67
CA ALA A 958 59.68 -11.06 29.64
C ALA A 958 60.86 -10.68 28.69
N PRO A 959 60.97 -9.53 27.94
CA PRO A 959 60.58 -8.09 28.20
C PRO A 959 59.85 -7.39 27.00
N ALA A 960 59.53 -6.08 26.90
CA ALA A 960 59.25 -4.89 27.76
C ALA A 960 58.49 -3.84 26.87
N THR A 961 57.42 -3.14 27.27
CA THR A 961 57.32 -1.83 28.02
C THR A 961 58.15 -0.64 27.48
N PRO A 962 57.74 0.65 27.65
CA PRO A 962 56.71 1.20 28.56
C PRO A 962 55.71 2.27 27.98
N ALA A 963 54.82 2.75 28.86
CA ALA A 963 54.02 3.99 28.81
C ALA A 963 53.92 4.55 30.27
N PRO A 964 52.85 5.23 30.76
CA PRO A 964 52.18 6.47 30.35
C PRO A 964 52.22 7.57 31.47
N ALA A 965 51.53 8.72 31.32
CA ALA A 965 51.09 9.61 32.42
C ALA A 965 49.88 10.48 31.99
N ALA A 966 49.13 11.09 32.93
CA ALA A 966 47.73 11.50 32.70
C ALA A 966 47.22 12.80 33.40
N THR A 967 46.17 13.39 32.80
CA THR A 967 45.03 14.20 33.35
C THR A 967 45.21 15.20 34.51
N ILE A 968 44.70 16.44 34.32
CA ILE A 968 43.65 17.10 35.16
C ILE A 968 43.19 18.47 34.56
N PRO A 969 41.89 18.83 34.58
CA PRO A 969 41.32 20.18 34.32
C PRO A 969 40.57 20.74 35.57
N PRO A 970 39.66 21.75 35.50
CA PRO A 970 39.65 23.07 34.84
C PRO A 970 39.47 24.24 35.86
N SER A 971 39.41 25.51 35.43
CA SER A 971 38.51 26.53 36.03
C SER A 971 38.34 27.80 35.16
N THR A 972 37.35 28.63 35.48
CA THR A 972 36.89 29.82 34.73
C THR A 972 37.24 31.15 35.40
N ALA A 973 37.56 32.18 34.60
CA ALA A 973 37.44 33.59 35.01
C ALA A 973 37.11 34.49 33.80
N VAL A 974 36.37 35.58 34.04
CA VAL A 974 35.92 36.55 33.03
C VAL A 974 36.65 37.89 33.25
N ILE A 975 37.06 38.58 32.18
CA ILE A 975 37.06 40.07 32.05
C ILE A 975 37.46 40.50 30.61
N ARG A 976 36.85 41.59 30.11
CA ARG A 976 37.17 42.35 28.87
C ARG A 976 37.82 43.70 29.27
N PRO A 977 38.48 44.53 28.40
CA PRO A 977 38.36 44.68 26.94
C PRO A 977 39.76 44.67 26.21
N ALA A 978 40.00 45.05 24.94
CA ALA A 978 39.26 45.94 24.02
C ALA A 978 39.49 45.69 22.49
N ARG A 979 38.72 46.43 21.68
CA ARG A 979 38.78 46.64 20.21
C ARG A 979 39.70 47.87 19.91
N PRO A 980 39.95 48.37 18.66
CA PRO A 980 39.50 47.94 17.32
C PRO A 980 40.54 48.05 16.14
N THR A 981 40.05 47.89 14.90
CA THR A 981 40.63 48.29 13.57
C THR A 981 41.80 47.44 12.99
N ALA A 982 41.97 47.23 11.67
CA ALA A 982 41.22 47.66 10.45
C ALA A 982 41.21 46.61 9.29
N GLN A 983 40.39 46.89 8.26
CA GLN A 983 40.24 46.23 6.93
C GLN A 983 41.05 47.08 5.88
N PRO A 984 41.61 46.59 4.73
CA PRO A 984 40.81 46.12 3.57
C PRO A 984 41.36 45.11 2.50
N THR A 985 40.41 44.32 2.00
CA THR A 985 40.01 44.03 0.59
C THR A 985 40.96 44.27 -0.62
N ALA A 986 41.11 43.28 -1.52
CA ALA A 986 40.89 43.32 -3.01
C ALA A 986 41.63 42.20 -3.80
N ALA A 987 41.20 41.92 -5.05
CA ALA A 987 41.81 40.99 -6.03
C ALA A 987 42.19 41.74 -7.34
N PRO A 988 42.89 41.13 -8.34
CA PRO A 988 42.16 40.46 -9.45
C PRO A 988 42.87 39.34 -10.27
N SER A 989 42.04 38.72 -11.13
CA SER A 989 42.22 37.87 -12.34
C SER A 989 43.52 37.90 -13.21
N ALA A 990 43.86 36.78 -13.87
CA ALA A 990 44.09 36.62 -15.35
C ALA A 990 44.90 35.34 -15.75
N SER A 991 44.88 34.96 -17.05
CA SER A 991 45.58 33.81 -17.69
C SER A 991 46.38 34.28 -18.93
N PRO A 992 47.36 33.53 -19.50
CA PRO A 992 47.09 32.72 -20.71
C PRO A 992 47.98 31.45 -20.90
N SER A 993 48.00 30.88 -22.12
CA SER A 993 48.52 29.55 -22.53
C SER A 993 49.76 29.57 -23.48
N ALA A 994 50.57 28.50 -23.49
CA ALA A 994 51.51 28.13 -24.58
C ALA A 994 52.00 26.65 -24.52
N ALA A 995 52.53 26.12 -25.64
CA ALA A 995 53.20 24.81 -25.87
C ALA A 995 54.40 25.03 -26.86
N PRO A 996 55.11 24.05 -27.52
CA PRO A 996 55.01 22.56 -27.59
C PRO A 996 56.40 21.80 -27.71
N THR A 997 56.45 20.62 -28.39
CA THR A 997 57.61 19.91 -29.03
C THR A 997 58.67 19.17 -28.15
N ALA A 998 59.37 18.05 -28.52
CA ALA A 998 59.32 17.07 -29.65
C ALA A 998 60.03 15.70 -29.24
N VAL A 999 59.63 14.46 -29.64
CA VAL A 999 60.03 13.61 -30.83
C VAL A 999 61.41 12.87 -30.71
N PRO A 1000 61.67 11.61 -31.21
CA PRO A 1000 60.92 10.32 -31.34
C PRO A 1000 61.74 9.08 -30.79
N THR A 1001 61.51 7.78 -31.11
CA THR A 1001 62.00 7.03 -32.32
C THR A 1001 61.58 5.52 -32.37
N ALA A 1002 61.18 5.04 -33.56
CA ALA A 1002 61.11 3.68 -34.17
C ALA A 1002 60.93 2.32 -33.40
N ARG A 1003 59.83 1.59 -33.73
CA ARG A 1003 59.67 0.30 -34.50
C ARG A 1003 60.94 -0.51 -34.96
N PRO A 1004 60.89 -1.80 -35.44
CA PRO A 1004 59.73 -2.62 -35.88
C PRO A 1004 59.71 -4.19 -35.68
N THR A 1005 58.55 -4.83 -35.99
CA THR A 1005 58.31 -6.21 -36.58
C THR A 1005 58.77 -7.49 -35.81
N GLU A 1006 58.24 -8.72 -36.00
CA GLU A 1006 57.21 -9.29 -36.92
C GLU A 1006 56.45 -10.53 -36.34
N GLN A 1007 55.58 -11.19 -37.13
CA GLN A 1007 54.81 -12.44 -36.87
C GLN A 1007 55.58 -13.71 -37.37
N PRO A 1008 55.09 -15.01 -37.32
CA PRO A 1008 53.74 -15.56 -37.07
C PRO A 1008 53.64 -16.82 -36.13
N SER A 1009 52.49 -17.50 -36.18
CA SER A 1009 52.02 -18.75 -35.49
C SER A 1009 52.64 -20.07 -36.10
N PRO A 1010 52.29 -21.35 -35.71
CA PRO A 1010 51.09 -21.89 -35.01
C PRO A 1010 51.26 -23.08 -34.01
N THR A 1011 50.12 -23.65 -33.59
CA THR A 1011 49.87 -24.81 -32.66
C THR A 1011 50.24 -26.20 -33.23
N PRO A 1012 50.38 -27.30 -32.43
CA PRO A 1012 49.21 -28.04 -31.87
C PRO A 1012 49.39 -28.71 -30.48
N THR A 1013 48.32 -29.41 -30.04
CA THR A 1013 48.07 -30.19 -28.79
C THR A 1013 48.43 -31.70 -28.93
N PRO A 1014 48.08 -32.67 -28.03
CA PRO A 1014 47.68 -32.66 -26.59
C PRO A 1014 48.43 -33.71 -25.68
N SER A 1015 48.20 -33.71 -24.36
CA SER A 1015 48.24 -34.94 -23.51
C SER A 1015 47.52 -34.78 -22.16
N ASN A 1016 47.07 -35.90 -21.57
CA ASN A 1016 46.52 -36.03 -20.21
C ASN A 1016 47.63 -35.78 -19.13
N ASP A 1017 47.41 -35.68 -17.81
CA ASP A 1017 46.49 -36.45 -16.95
C ASP A 1017 46.27 -35.85 -15.53
N SER A 1018 45.31 -36.42 -14.79
CA SER A 1018 45.17 -36.55 -13.32
C SER A 1018 45.46 -35.38 -12.34
N SER A 1019 44.41 -34.95 -11.64
CA SER A 1019 44.31 -34.64 -10.19
C SER A 1019 45.33 -33.72 -9.47
N ALA A 1020 44.81 -32.61 -8.90
CA ALA A 1020 45.12 -32.15 -7.52
C ALA A 1020 44.15 -31.02 -7.08
N ASP A 1021 44.05 -30.78 -5.76
CA ASP A 1021 43.37 -29.63 -5.16
C ASP A 1021 43.93 -28.27 -5.64
N PHE A 1022 43.10 -27.22 -5.61
CA PHE A 1022 43.60 -25.86 -5.33
C PHE A 1022 42.62 -25.01 -4.55
N SER A 1023 43.15 -24.25 -3.59
CA SER A 1023 42.42 -23.32 -2.72
C SER A 1023 42.47 -21.87 -3.24
N SER A 1024 41.51 -21.07 -2.75
CA SER A 1024 41.58 -19.60 -2.55
C SER A 1024 42.53 -18.77 -3.44
N GLY A 1025 41.97 -18.06 -4.44
CA GLY A 1025 42.65 -17.00 -5.18
C GLY A 1025 41.69 -15.86 -5.55
N GLY A 1026 42.00 -14.62 -5.17
CA GLY A 1026 41.08 -13.49 -5.27
C GLY A 1026 41.01 -12.84 -6.66
N VAL A 1027 39.79 -12.58 -7.15
CA VAL A 1027 39.54 -11.90 -8.44
C VAL A 1027 39.83 -10.40 -8.34
N ARG A 1028 40.79 -9.90 -9.14
CA ARG A 1028 41.02 -8.46 -9.33
C ARG A 1028 40.07 -7.90 -10.41
N ARG A 1029 39.46 -6.74 -10.13
CA ARG A 1029 38.65 -5.99 -11.13
C ARG A 1029 39.55 -5.30 -12.16
N PRO A 1030 39.32 -5.44 -13.48
CA PRO A 1030 39.80 -4.48 -14.47
C PRO A 1030 38.86 -3.26 -14.56
N LYS A 1031 39.42 -2.07 -14.84
CA LYS A 1031 38.67 -0.86 -15.20
C LYS A 1031 39.07 -0.39 -16.61
N ALA A 1032 38.13 -0.40 -17.54
CA ALA A 1032 38.09 0.43 -18.75
C ALA A 1032 36.60 0.55 -19.13
N ALA A 1033 35.97 1.71 -19.37
CA ALA A 1033 36.43 3.01 -19.88
C ALA A 1033 36.84 2.96 -21.36
N LEU A 1034 35.83 3.11 -22.24
CA LEU A 1034 36.01 3.52 -23.64
C LEU A 1034 35.05 4.69 -23.92
N VAL A 1035 35.46 5.58 -24.81
CA VAL A 1035 34.89 6.93 -25.00
C VAL A 1035 33.91 6.96 -26.18
N LEU A 1036 32.83 7.75 -26.07
CA LEU A 1036 31.94 8.02 -27.21
C LEU A 1036 32.64 8.87 -28.28
N ALA A 1037 32.46 8.48 -29.53
CA ALA A 1037 32.55 9.39 -30.68
C ALA A 1037 31.16 9.45 -31.32
N GLY A 1038 30.63 10.67 -31.54
CA GLY A 1038 29.27 10.87 -32.05
C GLY A 1038 29.25 11.46 -33.46
N ALA A 1039 28.18 11.15 -34.19
CA ALA A 1039 27.75 11.85 -35.40
C ALA A 1039 26.21 11.98 -35.37
N ALA A 1040 25.67 13.11 -35.81
CA ALA A 1040 24.25 13.44 -35.65
C ALA A 1040 23.39 13.08 -36.89
N GLY A 1041 22.10 12.76 -36.68
CA GLY A 1041 21.20 12.29 -37.75
C GLY A 1041 19.71 12.29 -37.39
N ALA A 1042 19.16 13.48 -37.12
CA ALA A 1042 17.73 13.88 -37.13
C ALA A 1042 16.57 12.85 -37.04
N CYS A 1043 15.74 13.06 -35.99
CA CYS A 1043 14.26 13.05 -36.00
C CYS A 1043 13.43 11.74 -35.92
N ALA A 1044 12.29 11.89 -35.23
CA ALA A 1044 11.01 11.17 -35.36
C ALA A 1044 10.87 9.69 -34.93
N CYS A 1045 10.67 9.47 -33.63
CA CYS A 1045 9.65 8.59 -32.99
C CYS A 1045 9.76 8.79 -31.46
N GLY A 1046 8.77 8.54 -30.61
CA GLY A 1046 7.53 7.77 -30.78
C GLY A 1046 7.39 6.84 -29.57
N ALA A 1047 6.92 7.36 -28.44
CA ALA A 1047 7.02 6.67 -27.16
C ALA A 1047 5.99 5.52 -27.04
N ILE A 1048 6.49 4.28 -26.91
CA ILE A 1048 5.69 3.11 -26.53
C ILE A 1048 6.45 2.35 -25.43
N GLY A 1049 6.21 2.72 -24.17
CA GLY A 1049 6.65 1.95 -23.01
C GLY A 1049 5.67 0.80 -22.76
N LEU A 1050 6.00 -0.39 -23.21
CA LEU A 1050 5.08 -1.54 -23.21
C LEU A 1050 5.05 -2.25 -21.84
N TRP A 1051 4.34 -1.67 -20.87
CA TRP A 1051 4.00 -2.34 -19.62
C TRP A 1051 2.76 -3.23 -19.82
N PHE A 1052 2.94 -4.55 -19.86
CA PHE A 1052 1.83 -5.49 -19.83
C PHE A 1052 1.50 -5.92 -18.40
N PHE A 1053 0.42 -5.34 -17.86
CA PHE A 1053 -0.37 -5.97 -16.80
C PHE A 1053 -1.53 -6.72 -17.44
N PHE A 1054 -1.63 -8.03 -17.26
CA PHE A 1054 -2.90 -8.75 -17.42
C PHE A 1054 -3.20 -9.60 -16.19
N LYS A 1055 -4.14 -9.11 -15.39
CA LYS A 1055 -4.72 -9.85 -14.27
C LYS A 1055 -6.08 -10.38 -14.72
N ARG A 1056 -6.21 -11.69 -14.94
CA ARG A 1056 -7.50 -12.34 -15.22
C ARG A 1056 -7.91 -13.26 -14.08
N ARG A 1057 -8.86 -12.75 -13.30
CA ARG A 1057 -9.72 -13.42 -12.31
C ARG A 1057 -8.98 -14.18 -11.20
#